data_AF-A0A380IEI3-F1
#
_entry.id   AF-A0A380IEI3-F1
#
_cell.length_a   1.000
_cell.length_b   1.000
_cell.length_c   1.000
_cell.angle_alpha   90.00
_cell.angle_beta   90.00
_cell.angle_gamma   90.00
#
_symmetry.space_group_name_H-M   'P 1'
#
loop_
_entity.id
_entity.type
_entity.pdbx_description
1 polymer ?
#
loop_
_entity_poly.entity_id
_entity_poly.type
_entity_poly.pdbx_seq_one_letter_code
_entity_poly.pdbx_strand_id
1 'polypeptide(L)'
;MTYIDDLIKEHCPNGVEWKELGRISEFYGGLTGKNKSDFQVGNSKYVTYKNIFSNIEVKEELFEYVKVANDEKQHFIAYGDILITGSSESREEAGLSSAVTFIPEERIYLNSFSFGIRFNNDIEIVPEFSKYLFRSRAIRKQIEKTASGVTRYNISKVAFKKIKIPLPPLEIQQEIVKILDKFTEYVTELTAELTAELTFRKQQYAYYRDKLLSFEDDVYQVEWKTLGEVATKIISGGTPSRANNSYYGGAIPWLRTQEIDFREIYSTELTISEEGLANSSAKWVAENSVIIAMYGATAGKVAINKIPLTTNQACCNIEVNERLVIYRYVYHWLSYNYENLKSMGQGSQSNINIGIVKSFHIPVPSLDIQSRTVQVLDNFDTVCNDLKIGLPKEIALRQKQYEFFREKLLTFTAEGVYPKRNGTERNGTERNGTERNGTERNEDIIRLLNWVFGPIRVSLGSICDFTRGNGLQKKDFVANGFPVIHYGQIYTRYGFSARETLSFAEKAVFDKLKKAQPQDIVMATTSENVEDVGKALVWEGKEEVGIGGHSCILHTEQNAKYLVYYFMTNQFKIQKEKLVVGTKVIEFYPKNIEKAIIILPPIDTQARIVSILDKFDTLTSDLSQGLPKEIEQRQKQYEYFRDSLLNFKS
;
A
#
# COMPACT_ATOMS: atom_id res chain seq x y z
N MET A 1 1.56 6.35 -25.07
CA MET A 1 2.97 5.99 -25.24
C MET A 1 3.69 6.63 -24.08
N THR A 2 4.61 5.93 -23.44
CA THR A 2 5.32 6.42 -22.26
C THR A 2 6.45 7.35 -22.68
N TYR A 3 6.87 8.26 -21.80
CA TYR A 3 8.05 9.13 -22.00
C TYR A 3 9.30 8.35 -22.46
N ILE A 4 9.48 7.12 -21.95
CA ILE A 4 10.57 6.22 -22.36
C ILE A 4 10.37 5.69 -23.78
N ASP A 5 9.13 5.45 -24.24
CA ASP A 5 8.87 5.07 -25.63
C ASP A 5 9.24 6.18 -26.61
N ASP A 6 9.06 7.43 -26.21
CA ASP A 6 9.41 8.59 -27.02
C ASP A 6 10.94 8.81 -27.04
N LEU A 7 11.63 8.66 -25.90
CA LEU A 7 13.10 8.65 -25.86
C LEU A 7 13.70 7.50 -26.67
N ILE A 8 13.11 6.30 -26.61
CA ILE A 8 13.55 5.16 -27.43
C ILE A 8 13.34 5.45 -28.91
N LYS A 9 12.25 6.12 -29.31
CA LYS A 9 12.07 6.50 -30.73
C LYS A 9 13.05 7.57 -31.19
N GLU A 10 13.38 8.52 -30.32
CA GLU A 10 14.31 9.61 -30.60
C GLU A 10 15.75 9.12 -30.71
N HIS A 11 16.20 8.33 -29.73
CA HIS A 11 17.60 7.90 -29.62
C HIS A 11 17.87 6.49 -30.18
N CYS A 12 16.83 5.68 -30.41
CA CYS A 12 16.91 4.32 -30.95
C CYS A 12 15.82 4.05 -32.01
N PRO A 13 15.78 4.79 -33.13
CA PRO A 13 14.72 4.68 -34.13
C PRO A 13 14.62 3.28 -34.77
N ASN A 14 15.70 2.50 -34.74
CA ASN A 14 15.77 1.12 -35.23
C ASN A 14 15.60 0.05 -34.12
N GLY A 15 15.25 0.46 -32.89
CA GLY A 15 15.18 -0.40 -31.70
C GLY A 15 16.49 -0.48 -30.92
N VAL A 16 16.45 -1.12 -29.75
CA VAL A 16 17.59 -1.28 -28.85
C VAL A 16 18.42 -2.51 -29.26
N GLU A 17 19.74 -2.35 -29.34
CA GLU A 17 20.64 -3.44 -29.70
C GLU A 17 20.75 -4.49 -28.58
N TRP A 18 20.75 -5.77 -28.95
CA TRP A 18 20.94 -6.89 -28.03
C TRP A 18 22.31 -7.55 -28.25
N LYS A 19 23.20 -7.44 -27.26
CA LYS A 19 24.55 -7.99 -27.33
C LYS A 19 24.71 -9.25 -26.48
N GLU A 20 25.50 -10.20 -26.98
CA GLU A 20 25.84 -11.44 -26.28
C GLU A 20 26.92 -11.18 -25.22
N LEU A 21 26.67 -11.57 -23.97
CA LEU A 21 27.55 -11.25 -22.83
C LEU A 21 29.00 -11.67 -23.06
N GLY A 22 29.24 -12.87 -23.58
CA GLY A 22 30.58 -13.40 -23.81
C GLY A 22 31.41 -12.62 -24.84
N ARG A 23 30.80 -11.73 -25.63
CA ARG A 23 31.51 -10.85 -26.58
C ARG A 23 31.87 -9.50 -25.99
N ILE A 24 31.16 -9.08 -24.95
CA ILE A 24 31.22 -7.71 -24.38
C ILE A 24 31.73 -7.70 -22.93
N SER A 25 32.08 -8.86 -22.37
CA SER A 25 32.51 -8.97 -20.98
C SER A 25 33.44 -10.16 -20.72
N GLU A 26 34.29 -10.00 -19.71
CA GLU A 26 35.11 -11.04 -19.12
C GLU A 26 34.40 -11.67 -17.91
N PHE A 27 34.57 -12.98 -17.73
CA PHE A 27 34.00 -13.73 -16.61
C PHE A 27 35.14 -14.21 -15.71
N TYR A 28 35.04 -13.95 -14.41
CA TYR A 28 36.04 -14.37 -13.44
C TYR A 28 35.41 -15.18 -12.29
N GLY A 29 36.18 -16.08 -11.68
CA GLY A 29 35.74 -16.87 -10.53
C GLY A 29 35.93 -16.14 -9.21
N GLY A 30 35.24 -16.60 -8.16
CA GLY A 30 35.55 -16.18 -6.80
C GLY A 30 36.83 -16.82 -6.23
N LEU A 31 36.98 -16.72 -4.92
CA LEU A 31 38.12 -17.24 -4.15
C LEU A 31 38.37 -18.72 -4.44
N THR A 32 39.63 -19.07 -4.65
CA THR A 32 40.08 -20.45 -4.89
C THR A 32 41.04 -20.91 -3.79
N GLY A 33 41.06 -22.20 -3.46
CA GLY A 33 42.02 -22.76 -2.50
C GLY A 33 41.79 -22.38 -1.02
N LYS A 34 40.60 -21.90 -0.65
CA LYS A 34 40.25 -21.54 0.73
C LYS A 34 39.62 -22.68 1.51
N ASN A 35 39.91 -22.74 2.81
CA ASN A 35 39.36 -23.69 3.77
C ASN A 35 38.62 -22.96 4.91
N LYS A 36 37.94 -23.72 5.79
CA LYS A 36 37.11 -23.15 6.86
C LYS A 36 37.89 -22.27 7.84
N SER A 37 39.17 -22.54 8.10
CA SER A 37 39.99 -21.73 9.01
C SER A 37 40.34 -20.35 8.43
N ASP A 38 40.38 -20.20 7.11
CA ASP A 38 40.68 -18.92 6.46
C ASP A 38 39.59 -17.86 6.68
N PHE A 39 38.38 -18.29 7.07
CA PHE A 39 37.23 -17.41 7.34
C PHE A 39 37.05 -17.09 8.83
N GLN A 40 37.88 -17.64 9.72
CA GLN A 40 37.78 -17.38 11.17
C GLN A 40 38.56 -16.12 11.59
N VAL A 41 39.72 -15.89 10.96
CA VAL A 41 40.58 -14.72 11.19
C VAL A 41 41.07 -14.22 9.83
N GLY A 42 40.35 -13.27 9.25
CA GLY A 42 40.65 -12.73 7.92
C GLY A 42 41.32 -11.36 7.96
N ASN A 43 42.11 -11.07 6.92
CA ASN A 43 42.81 -9.79 6.73
C ASN A 43 42.28 -9.02 5.51
N SER A 44 41.29 -9.54 4.80
CA SER A 44 40.70 -8.91 3.62
C SER A 44 39.20 -9.15 3.54
N LYS A 45 38.47 -8.21 2.95
CA LYS A 45 37.01 -8.30 2.81
C LYS A 45 36.62 -9.17 1.62
N TYR A 46 35.49 -9.86 1.72
CA TYR A 46 34.87 -10.54 0.59
C TYR A 46 33.34 -10.41 0.57
N VAL A 47 32.77 -10.48 -0.63
CA VAL A 47 31.32 -10.50 -0.86
C VAL A 47 30.78 -11.89 -0.59
N THR A 48 29.94 -12.01 0.44
CA THR A 48 29.31 -13.28 0.82
C THR A 48 28.28 -13.72 -0.22
N TYR A 49 27.99 -15.03 -0.24
CA TYR A 49 26.94 -15.58 -1.10
C TYR A 49 25.58 -14.92 -0.81
N LYS A 50 25.27 -14.71 0.47
CA LYS A 50 23.98 -14.15 0.92
C LYS A 50 23.80 -12.69 0.49
N ASN A 51 24.88 -11.92 0.45
CA ASN A 51 24.85 -10.55 -0.06
C ASN A 51 24.38 -10.50 -1.52
N ILE A 52 24.94 -11.38 -2.38
CA ILE A 52 24.55 -11.46 -3.79
C ILE A 52 23.13 -12.02 -3.95
N PHE A 53 22.81 -13.06 -3.18
CA PHE A 53 21.51 -13.73 -3.26
C PHE A 53 20.36 -12.77 -2.95
N SER A 54 20.46 -12.05 -1.83
CA SER A 54 19.38 -11.22 -1.29
C SER A 54 19.31 -9.81 -1.85
N ASN A 55 20.41 -9.24 -2.36
CA ASN A 55 20.46 -7.84 -2.76
C ASN A 55 20.75 -7.68 -4.26
N ILE A 56 20.04 -6.74 -4.91
CA ILE A 56 20.27 -6.39 -6.31
C ILE A 56 21.55 -5.57 -6.52
N GLU A 57 22.02 -4.92 -5.46
CA GLU A 57 23.28 -4.18 -5.37
C GLU A 57 24.10 -4.69 -4.17
N VAL A 58 25.41 -4.65 -4.28
CA VAL A 58 26.32 -5.15 -3.24
C VAL A 58 26.33 -4.20 -2.06
N LYS A 59 26.04 -4.74 -0.87
CA LYS A 59 26.00 -3.97 0.38
C LYS A 59 27.30 -4.09 1.16
N GLU A 60 27.94 -2.97 1.45
CA GLU A 60 29.25 -2.95 2.12
C GLU A 60 29.18 -3.41 3.57
N GLU A 61 28.08 -3.13 4.26
CA GLU A 61 27.83 -3.54 5.64
C GLU A 61 27.68 -5.06 5.84
N LEU A 62 27.54 -5.80 4.74
CA LEU A 62 27.41 -7.27 4.72
C LEU A 62 28.69 -7.99 4.32
N PHE A 63 29.82 -7.29 4.24
CA PHE A 63 31.10 -7.93 4.00
C PHE A 63 31.58 -8.72 5.22
N GLU A 64 32.22 -9.84 4.93
CA GLU A 64 32.92 -10.65 5.90
C GLU A 64 34.41 -10.67 5.57
N TYR A 65 35.20 -11.25 6.48
CA TYR A 65 36.65 -11.32 6.35
C TYR A 65 37.12 -12.70 5.94
N VAL A 66 38.16 -12.72 5.10
CA VAL A 66 38.87 -13.92 4.68
C VAL A 66 40.37 -13.64 4.74
N LYS A 67 41.15 -14.66 5.07
CA LYS A 67 42.60 -14.61 5.02
C LYS A 67 43.08 -14.76 3.59
N VAL A 68 43.76 -13.77 3.03
CA VAL A 68 44.39 -13.81 1.71
C VAL A 68 45.87 -13.44 1.86
N ALA A 69 46.76 -14.29 1.35
CA ALA A 69 48.20 -14.03 1.40
C ALA A 69 48.62 -13.04 0.30
N ASN A 70 49.69 -12.29 0.51
CA ASN A 70 50.12 -11.22 -0.42
C ASN A 70 50.54 -11.75 -1.81
N ASP A 71 50.99 -12.99 -1.88
CA ASP A 71 51.41 -13.71 -3.09
C ASP A 71 50.25 -14.45 -3.78
N GLU A 72 49.07 -14.46 -3.16
CA GLU A 72 47.92 -15.19 -3.66
C GLU A 72 47.23 -14.46 -4.81
N LYS A 73 47.15 -15.11 -5.96
CA LYS A 73 46.46 -14.58 -7.14
C LYS A 73 44.96 -14.87 -7.05
N GLN A 74 44.21 -13.92 -6.48
CA GLN A 74 42.75 -13.97 -6.40
C GLN A 74 42.11 -12.82 -7.18
N HIS A 75 40.91 -13.05 -7.71
CA HIS A 75 40.13 -12.00 -8.35
C HIS A 75 39.42 -11.13 -7.31
N PHE A 76 39.37 -9.83 -7.59
CA PHE A 76 38.67 -8.84 -6.78
C PHE A 76 37.65 -8.11 -7.66
N ILE A 77 36.59 -7.64 -7.00
CA ILE A 77 35.50 -6.90 -7.64
C ILE A 77 35.95 -5.47 -7.97
N ALA A 78 35.28 -4.86 -8.93
CA ALA A 78 35.44 -3.48 -9.34
C ALA A 78 34.07 -2.84 -9.59
N TYR A 79 34.04 -1.50 -9.62
CA TYR A 79 32.84 -0.74 -10.01
C TYR A 79 32.33 -1.21 -11.38
N GLY A 80 31.03 -1.49 -11.46
CA GLY A 80 30.38 -2.02 -12.67
C GLY A 80 30.42 -3.52 -12.86
N ASP A 81 31.09 -4.27 -11.98
CA ASP A 81 31.01 -5.73 -12.01
C ASP A 81 29.60 -6.23 -11.64
N ILE A 82 29.18 -7.31 -12.28
CA ILE A 82 27.96 -8.03 -11.92
C ILE A 82 28.32 -9.39 -11.33
N LEU A 83 27.95 -9.59 -10.07
CA LEU A 83 28.22 -10.81 -9.32
C LEU A 83 27.03 -11.76 -9.44
N ILE A 84 27.28 -13.03 -9.74
CA ILE A 84 26.26 -14.04 -9.98
C ILE A 84 26.44 -15.23 -9.02
N THR A 85 25.36 -15.67 -8.38
CA THR A 85 25.37 -16.91 -7.58
C THR A 85 25.52 -18.15 -8.48
N GLY A 86 26.46 -19.03 -8.16
CA GLY A 86 26.78 -20.19 -9.01
C GLY A 86 25.82 -21.36 -8.88
N SER A 87 25.12 -21.50 -7.75
CA SER A 87 24.26 -22.66 -7.47
C SER A 87 23.09 -22.35 -6.53
N SER A 88 21.93 -22.99 -6.70
CA SER A 88 20.79 -22.90 -5.75
C SER A 88 20.04 -24.24 -5.63
N GLU A 89 19.12 -24.34 -4.67
CA GLU A 89 18.22 -25.50 -4.48
C GLU A 89 17.03 -25.48 -5.45
N SER A 90 16.57 -24.28 -5.83
CA SER A 90 15.56 -24.09 -6.87
C SER A 90 16.20 -23.62 -8.18
N ARG A 91 15.53 -23.88 -9.30
CA ARG A 91 16.00 -23.44 -10.63
C ARG A 91 15.85 -21.93 -10.79
N GLU A 92 14.76 -21.40 -10.24
CA GLU A 92 14.34 -20.00 -10.29
C GLU A 92 15.27 -19.08 -9.48
N GLU A 93 15.97 -19.60 -8.47
CA GLU A 93 16.93 -18.84 -7.66
C GLU A 93 18.39 -19.09 -8.08
N ALA A 94 18.65 -19.95 -9.06
CA ALA A 94 20.00 -20.12 -9.60
C ALA A 94 20.41 -18.88 -10.40
N GLY A 95 21.64 -18.39 -10.21
CA GLY A 95 22.18 -17.27 -10.98
C GLY A 95 21.60 -15.91 -10.60
N LEU A 96 21.22 -15.70 -9.35
CA LEU A 96 20.81 -14.37 -8.88
C LEU A 96 22.01 -13.40 -8.92
N SER A 97 21.71 -12.15 -9.27
CA SER A 97 22.72 -11.15 -9.62
C SER A 97 22.80 -9.99 -8.63
N SER A 98 23.98 -9.44 -8.42
CA SER A 98 24.17 -8.22 -7.65
C SER A 98 25.21 -7.33 -8.32
N ALA A 99 24.88 -6.07 -8.55
CA ALA A 99 25.78 -5.12 -9.21
C ALA A 99 26.66 -4.40 -8.18
N VAL A 100 27.91 -4.13 -8.55
CA VAL A 100 28.85 -3.31 -7.77
C VAL A 100 28.70 -1.84 -8.21
N THR A 101 27.96 -1.06 -7.43
CA THR A 101 27.60 0.35 -7.73
C THR A 101 28.46 1.37 -6.98
N PHE A 102 29.53 0.92 -6.32
CA PHE A 102 30.50 1.77 -5.63
C PHE A 102 31.92 1.44 -6.11
N ILE A 103 32.85 2.37 -5.90
CA ILE A 103 34.28 2.16 -6.20
C ILE A 103 34.94 1.58 -4.95
N PRO A 104 35.43 0.33 -4.95
CA PRO A 104 36.10 -0.25 -3.79
C PRO A 104 37.39 0.51 -3.44
N GLU A 105 37.51 0.95 -2.17
CA GLU A 105 38.73 1.61 -1.66
C GLU A 105 39.90 0.62 -1.46
N GLU A 106 39.58 -0.66 -1.30
CA GLU A 106 40.53 -1.75 -1.11
C GLU A 106 40.15 -2.98 -1.96
N ARG A 107 41.02 -4.00 -1.97
CA ARG A 107 40.73 -5.25 -2.66
C ARG A 107 39.64 -6.01 -1.91
N ILE A 108 38.47 -6.11 -2.54
CA ILE A 108 37.34 -6.90 -2.04
C ILE A 108 37.18 -8.14 -2.93
N TYR A 109 37.23 -9.30 -2.31
CA TYR A 109 37.20 -10.59 -3.00
C TYR A 109 35.77 -11.11 -3.18
N LEU A 110 35.58 -12.11 -4.05
CA LEU A 110 34.28 -12.75 -4.28
C LEU A 110 34.26 -14.15 -3.65
N ASN A 111 33.16 -14.55 -2.98
CA ASN A 111 33.04 -15.91 -2.44
C ASN A 111 33.23 -17.01 -3.51
N SER A 112 33.72 -18.17 -3.08
CA SER A 112 34.06 -19.31 -3.96
C SER A 112 32.89 -19.89 -4.77
N PHE A 113 31.65 -19.64 -4.36
CA PHE A 113 30.45 -20.19 -5.00
C PHE A 113 29.79 -19.23 -5.98
N SER A 114 30.45 -18.12 -6.30
CA SER A 114 29.95 -17.08 -7.20
C SER A 114 30.97 -16.77 -8.29
N PHE A 115 30.53 -16.09 -9.34
CA PHE A 115 31.40 -15.60 -10.40
C PHE A 115 31.00 -14.17 -10.76
N GLY A 116 31.97 -13.38 -11.21
CA GLY A 116 31.73 -12.00 -11.65
C GLY A 116 31.78 -11.86 -13.16
N ILE A 117 31.11 -10.82 -13.63
CA ILE A 117 31.07 -10.39 -15.03
C ILE A 117 31.58 -8.96 -15.05
N ARG A 118 32.65 -8.72 -15.81
CA ARG A 118 33.26 -7.40 -15.99
C ARG A 118 33.12 -6.99 -17.44
N PHE A 119 32.43 -5.88 -17.70
CA PHE A 119 32.29 -5.38 -19.08
C PHE A 119 33.61 -4.85 -19.61
N ASN A 120 33.80 -4.97 -20.93
CA ASN A 120 34.96 -4.39 -21.60
C ASN A 120 34.87 -2.86 -21.56
N ASN A 121 36.01 -2.17 -21.64
CA ASN A 121 36.08 -0.71 -21.52
C ASN A 121 35.31 0.06 -22.62
N ASP A 122 35.02 -0.57 -23.75
CA ASP A 122 34.27 -0.01 -24.87
C ASP A 122 32.75 -0.13 -24.70
N ILE A 123 32.28 -0.74 -23.61
CA ILE A 123 30.87 -0.99 -23.34
C ILE A 123 30.34 0.03 -22.34
N GLU A 124 29.46 0.90 -22.84
CA GLU A 124 28.78 1.91 -22.04
C GLU A 124 27.56 1.32 -21.33
N ILE A 125 27.76 0.90 -20.07
CA ILE A 125 26.70 0.43 -19.20
C ILE A 125 26.79 1.08 -17.83
N VAL A 126 25.68 1.68 -17.39
CA VAL A 126 25.55 2.27 -16.05
C VAL A 126 25.36 1.13 -15.04
N PRO A 127 26.21 0.99 -14.00
CA PRO A 127 26.09 -0.10 -13.04
C PRO A 127 24.74 -0.13 -12.33
N GLU A 128 24.15 1.02 -12.05
CA GLU A 128 22.83 1.19 -11.46
C GLU A 128 21.72 0.68 -12.40
N PHE A 129 21.90 0.79 -13.71
CA PHE A 129 20.98 0.17 -14.68
C PHE A 129 21.13 -1.35 -14.67
N SER A 130 22.36 -1.84 -14.63
CA SER A 130 22.67 -3.28 -14.65
C SER A 130 22.04 -4.05 -13.47
N LYS A 131 21.94 -3.41 -12.29
CA LYS A 131 21.34 -3.98 -11.07
C LYS A 131 19.87 -4.36 -11.26
N TYR A 132 19.13 -3.54 -12.02
CA TYR A 132 17.75 -3.81 -12.41
C TYR A 132 17.66 -4.78 -13.60
N LEU A 133 18.50 -4.58 -14.61
CA LEU A 133 18.45 -5.35 -15.86
C LEU A 133 18.60 -6.85 -15.62
N PHE A 134 19.61 -7.28 -14.84
CA PHE A 134 19.88 -8.70 -14.61
C PHE A 134 18.87 -9.38 -13.67
N ARG A 135 18.03 -8.58 -13.00
CA ARG A 135 16.91 -9.04 -12.16
C ARG A 135 15.57 -8.98 -12.89
N SER A 136 15.52 -8.43 -14.11
CA SER A 136 14.33 -8.45 -14.96
C SER A 136 13.94 -9.87 -15.36
N ARG A 137 12.64 -10.11 -15.54
CA ARG A 137 12.10 -11.42 -15.95
C ARG A 137 12.68 -11.89 -17.29
N ALA A 138 12.93 -10.97 -18.22
CA ALA A 138 13.48 -11.28 -19.53
C ALA A 138 14.89 -11.90 -19.42
N ILE A 139 15.76 -11.30 -18.61
CA ILE A 139 17.12 -11.81 -18.40
C ILE A 139 17.12 -13.02 -17.47
N ARG A 140 16.30 -13.01 -16.40
CA ARG A 140 16.14 -14.17 -15.49
C ARG A 140 15.73 -15.44 -16.22
N LYS A 141 14.77 -15.37 -17.14
CA LYS A 141 14.39 -16.53 -17.98
C LYS A 141 15.52 -17.05 -18.85
N GLN A 142 16.43 -16.19 -19.29
CA GLN A 142 17.62 -16.63 -20.02
C GLN A 142 18.61 -17.31 -19.07
N ILE A 143 18.82 -16.75 -17.87
CA ILE A 143 19.71 -17.31 -16.84
C ILE A 143 19.21 -18.68 -16.37
N GLU A 144 17.92 -18.84 -16.07
CA GLU A 144 17.32 -20.10 -15.63
C GLU A 144 17.56 -21.25 -16.62
N LYS A 145 17.59 -20.96 -17.92
CA LYS A 145 17.90 -21.95 -18.97
C LYS A 145 19.35 -22.43 -18.95
N THR A 146 20.24 -21.68 -18.30
CA THR A 146 21.65 -22.07 -18.13
C THR A 146 21.88 -22.94 -16.89
N ALA A 147 20.85 -23.10 -16.04
CA ALA A 147 20.92 -23.88 -14.83
C ALA A 147 20.67 -25.38 -15.11
N SER A 148 21.51 -26.24 -14.53
CA SER A 148 21.41 -27.70 -14.67
C SER A 148 21.62 -28.41 -13.33
N GLY A 149 20.87 -29.47 -13.09
CA GLY A 149 20.91 -30.24 -11.83
C GLY A 149 19.56 -30.85 -11.48
N VAL A 150 19.54 -31.73 -10.47
CA VAL A 150 18.32 -32.39 -9.97
C VAL A 150 18.03 -31.97 -8.52
N THR A 151 19.00 -32.09 -7.62
CA THR A 151 18.90 -31.67 -6.21
C THR A 151 19.48 -30.29 -5.95
N ARG A 152 20.49 -29.89 -6.73
CA ARG A 152 21.08 -28.55 -6.70
C ARG A 152 21.35 -28.11 -8.13
N TYR A 153 20.84 -26.94 -8.50
CA TYR A 153 21.01 -26.36 -9.82
C TYR A 153 22.28 -25.52 -9.86
N ASN A 154 23.15 -25.79 -10.84
CA ASN A 154 24.38 -25.04 -11.06
C ASN A 154 24.33 -24.31 -12.41
N ILE A 155 24.89 -23.10 -12.45
CA ILE A 155 24.93 -22.27 -13.64
C ILE A 155 26.11 -22.65 -14.53
N SER A 156 25.83 -22.96 -15.80
CA SER A 156 26.87 -23.18 -16.81
C SER A 156 27.42 -21.86 -17.32
N LYS A 157 28.67 -21.51 -16.98
CA LYS A 157 29.34 -20.29 -17.48
C LYS A 157 29.41 -20.24 -19.01
N VAL A 158 29.57 -21.39 -19.67
CA VAL A 158 29.61 -21.48 -21.14
C VAL A 158 28.25 -21.12 -21.75
N ALA A 159 27.16 -21.60 -21.16
CA ALA A 159 25.82 -21.23 -21.60
C ALA A 159 25.48 -19.77 -21.21
N PHE A 160 25.94 -19.32 -20.05
CA PHE A 160 25.72 -17.96 -19.56
C PHE A 160 26.35 -16.90 -20.46
N LYS A 161 27.54 -17.17 -21.02
CA LYS A 161 28.17 -16.30 -22.02
C LYS A 161 27.29 -16.04 -23.25
N LYS A 162 26.33 -16.93 -23.56
CA LYS A 162 25.43 -16.80 -24.72
C LYS A 162 24.17 -15.97 -24.43
N ILE A 163 23.95 -15.54 -23.18
CA ILE A 163 22.82 -14.69 -22.82
C ILE A 163 22.96 -13.36 -23.54
N LYS A 164 21.84 -12.86 -24.08
CA LYS A 164 21.77 -11.56 -24.73
C LYS A 164 21.16 -10.53 -23.79
N ILE A 165 21.76 -9.36 -23.71
CA ILE A 165 21.27 -8.22 -22.95
C ILE A 165 21.02 -7.01 -23.87
N PRO A 166 19.99 -6.20 -23.58
CA PRO A 166 19.78 -4.93 -24.26
C PRO A 166 20.78 -3.89 -23.75
N LEU A 167 21.35 -3.11 -24.66
CA LEU A 167 22.22 -1.97 -24.34
C LEU A 167 21.66 -0.69 -24.98
N PRO A 168 20.68 -0.03 -24.33
CA PRO A 168 20.19 1.26 -24.79
C PRO A 168 21.25 2.36 -24.52
N PRO A 169 21.16 3.54 -25.18
CA PRO A 169 21.99 4.70 -24.91
C PRO A 169 22.01 5.12 -23.44
N LEU A 170 23.11 5.74 -23.01
CA LEU A 170 23.35 6.13 -21.62
C LEU A 170 22.23 7.02 -21.06
N GLU A 171 21.69 7.94 -21.85
CA GLU A 171 20.61 8.84 -21.44
C GLU A 171 19.35 8.06 -21.05
N ILE A 172 19.02 7.02 -21.82
CA ILE A 172 17.88 6.14 -21.53
C ILE A 172 18.18 5.28 -20.30
N GLN A 173 19.40 4.75 -20.18
CA GLN A 173 19.80 3.99 -18.99
C GLN A 173 19.63 4.82 -17.71
N GLN A 174 20.10 6.08 -17.72
CA GLN A 174 20.01 7.00 -16.58
C GLN A 174 18.56 7.37 -16.23
N GLU A 175 17.70 7.65 -17.21
CA GLU A 175 16.29 7.95 -16.94
C GLU A 175 15.52 6.73 -16.42
N ILE A 176 15.82 5.52 -16.91
CA ILE A 176 15.27 4.26 -16.34
C ILE A 176 15.70 4.11 -14.88
N VAL A 177 17.00 4.29 -14.58
CA VAL A 177 17.54 4.20 -13.22
C VAL A 177 16.84 5.18 -12.29
N LYS A 178 16.75 6.45 -12.68
CA LYS A 178 16.09 7.50 -11.89
C LYS A 178 14.64 7.17 -11.55
N ILE A 179 13.90 6.56 -12.48
CA ILE A 179 12.51 6.14 -12.25
C ILE A 179 12.46 4.92 -11.32
N LEU A 180 13.30 3.91 -11.58
CA LEU A 180 13.32 2.67 -10.81
C LEU A 180 13.84 2.86 -9.38
N ASP A 181 14.85 3.71 -9.17
CA ASP A 181 15.37 4.05 -7.84
C ASP A 181 14.29 4.79 -7.03
N LYS A 182 13.61 5.78 -7.61
CA LYS A 182 12.46 6.44 -6.96
C LYS A 182 11.37 5.46 -6.57
N PHE A 183 11.09 4.46 -7.43
CA PHE A 183 10.13 3.42 -7.09
C PHE A 183 10.62 2.51 -5.96
N THR A 184 11.89 2.10 -5.99
CA THR A 184 12.49 1.29 -4.93
C THR A 184 12.44 2.02 -3.59
N GLU A 185 12.81 3.31 -3.57
CA GLU A 185 12.79 4.16 -2.38
C GLU A 185 11.38 4.27 -1.81
N TYR A 186 10.39 4.64 -2.64
CA TYR A 186 9.01 4.77 -2.21
C TYR A 186 8.40 3.45 -1.70
N VAL A 187 8.68 2.34 -2.39
CA VAL A 187 8.23 1.01 -1.94
C VAL A 187 8.87 0.65 -0.61
N THR A 188 10.15 0.98 -0.41
CA THR A 188 10.87 0.69 0.84
C THR A 188 10.33 1.53 1.99
N GLU A 189 10.17 2.84 1.80
CA GLU A 189 9.60 3.77 2.77
C GLU A 189 8.18 3.35 3.16
N LEU A 190 7.30 3.15 2.18
CA LEU A 190 5.91 2.77 2.43
C LEU A 190 5.80 1.38 3.08
N THR A 191 6.63 0.42 2.69
CA THR A 191 6.66 -0.90 3.33
C THR A 191 7.11 -0.80 4.78
N ALA A 192 8.09 0.07 5.08
CA ALA A 192 8.53 0.33 6.44
C ALA A 192 7.43 1.00 7.28
N GLU A 193 6.78 2.06 6.74
CA GLU A 193 5.66 2.73 7.40
C GLU A 193 4.49 1.78 7.68
N LEU A 194 4.07 0.98 6.69
CA LEU A 194 2.98 0.02 6.85
C LEU A 194 3.33 -1.10 7.83
N THR A 195 4.58 -1.54 7.86
CA THR A 195 5.05 -2.56 8.82
C THR A 195 5.09 -2.00 10.24
N ALA A 196 5.52 -0.75 10.40
CA ALA A 196 5.47 -0.06 11.68
C ALA A 196 4.02 0.14 12.15
N GLU A 197 3.13 0.64 11.29
CA GLU A 197 1.71 0.79 11.59
C GLU A 197 1.07 -0.55 11.95
N LEU A 198 1.34 -1.63 11.20
CA LEU A 198 0.86 -2.97 11.53
C LEU A 198 1.33 -3.41 12.91
N THR A 199 2.59 -3.12 13.27
CA THR A 199 3.15 -3.43 14.58
C THR A 199 2.45 -2.63 15.69
N PHE A 200 2.25 -1.32 15.50
CA PHE A 200 1.52 -0.48 16.43
C PHE A 200 0.07 -0.91 16.60
N ARG A 201 -0.62 -1.29 15.52
CA ARG A 201 -1.99 -1.79 15.57
C ARG A 201 -2.09 -3.12 16.32
N LYS A 202 -1.13 -4.02 16.14
CA LYS A 202 -1.07 -5.28 16.91
C LYS A 202 -0.86 -5.03 18.40
N GLN A 203 0.02 -4.10 18.76
CA GLN A 203 0.23 -3.71 20.16
C GLN A 203 -1.01 -3.06 20.75
N GLN A 204 -1.65 -2.15 20.01
CA GLN A 204 -2.89 -1.49 20.40
C GLN A 204 -4.03 -2.51 20.58
N TYR A 205 -4.16 -3.46 19.67
CA TYR A 205 -5.12 -4.56 19.79
C TYR A 205 -4.87 -5.38 21.05
N ALA A 206 -3.62 -5.80 21.31
CA ALA A 206 -3.28 -6.54 22.52
C ALA A 206 -3.68 -5.75 23.78
N TYR A 207 -3.34 -4.46 23.83
CA TYR A 207 -3.72 -3.59 24.95
C TYR A 207 -5.24 -3.49 25.15
N TYR A 208 -6.01 -3.21 24.09
CA TYR A 208 -7.47 -3.09 24.22
C TYR A 208 -8.16 -4.42 24.47
N ARG A 209 -7.67 -5.51 23.88
CA ARG A 209 -8.14 -6.87 24.16
C ARG A 209 -7.96 -7.19 25.64
N ASP A 210 -6.76 -6.99 26.16
CA ASP A 210 -6.44 -7.28 27.55
C ASP A 210 -7.30 -6.40 28.47
N LYS A 211 -7.47 -5.11 28.15
CA LYS A 211 -8.33 -4.19 28.92
C LYS A 211 -9.82 -4.55 28.88
N LEU A 212 -10.35 -4.94 27.72
CA LEU A 212 -11.77 -5.28 27.55
C LEU A 212 -12.12 -6.65 28.13
N LEU A 213 -11.12 -7.51 28.29
CA LEU A 213 -11.24 -8.85 28.88
C LEU A 213 -10.61 -8.90 30.29
N SER A 214 -10.08 -7.81 30.83
CA SER A 214 -9.67 -7.73 32.23
C SER A 214 -10.88 -7.29 33.06
N PHE A 215 -11.36 -8.20 33.90
CA PHE A 215 -12.44 -7.95 34.85
C PHE A 215 -11.92 -7.94 36.29
N GLU A 216 -10.65 -7.56 36.49
CA GLU A 216 -9.96 -7.55 37.79
C GLU A 216 -10.21 -6.29 38.62
N ASP A 217 -10.75 -5.22 38.02
CA ASP A 217 -11.11 -3.98 38.74
C ASP A 217 -12.54 -4.03 39.31
N ASP A 218 -12.71 -3.62 40.57
CA ASP A 218 -13.97 -3.55 41.35
C ASP A 218 -15.11 -2.71 40.72
N VAL A 219 -14.89 -2.12 39.53
CA VAL A 219 -15.81 -1.21 38.84
C VAL A 219 -16.90 -1.95 38.06
N TYR A 220 -16.66 -3.20 37.65
CA TYR A 220 -17.64 -4.03 36.95
C TYR A 220 -18.06 -5.21 37.81
N GLN A 221 -19.26 -5.14 38.42
CA GLN A 221 -19.89 -6.32 39.03
C GLN A 221 -20.31 -7.30 37.93
N VAL A 222 -19.41 -8.20 37.55
CA VAL A 222 -19.69 -9.30 36.62
C VAL A 222 -19.85 -10.61 37.37
N GLU A 223 -20.83 -11.41 36.95
CA GLU A 223 -21.02 -12.74 37.50
C GLU A 223 -19.98 -13.69 36.88
N TRP A 224 -19.27 -14.44 37.71
CA TRP A 224 -18.36 -15.48 37.25
C TRP A 224 -19.09 -16.82 37.21
N LYS A 225 -19.09 -17.43 36.03
CA LYS A 225 -19.65 -18.77 35.82
C LYS A 225 -18.58 -19.69 35.24
N THR A 226 -18.82 -20.98 35.31
CA THR A 226 -18.03 -21.99 34.62
C THR A 226 -18.52 -22.16 33.18
N LEU A 227 -17.66 -22.61 32.26
CA LEU A 227 -18.09 -22.94 30.89
C LEU A 227 -19.22 -23.99 30.88
N GLY A 228 -19.22 -24.90 31.85
CA GLY A 228 -20.30 -25.88 32.01
C GLY A 228 -21.67 -25.25 32.30
N GLU A 229 -21.73 -24.11 32.97
CA GLU A 229 -22.99 -23.42 33.31
C GLU A 229 -23.51 -22.53 32.18
N VAL A 230 -22.62 -22.01 31.33
CA VAL A 230 -23.00 -21.14 30.20
C VAL A 230 -23.15 -21.90 28.88
N ALA A 231 -22.84 -23.19 28.86
CA ALA A 231 -23.00 -24.05 27.69
C ALA A 231 -24.31 -24.86 27.74
N THR A 232 -24.99 -24.98 26.59
CA THR A 232 -26.08 -25.96 26.44
C THR A 232 -25.53 -27.37 26.30
N LYS A 233 -24.35 -27.50 25.68
CA LYS A 233 -23.72 -28.80 25.43
C LYS A 233 -22.21 -28.66 25.30
N ILE A 234 -21.47 -29.51 26.01
CA ILE A 234 -20.02 -29.66 25.89
C ILE A 234 -19.71 -31.14 25.66
N ILE A 235 -19.20 -31.47 24.48
CA ILE A 235 -18.93 -32.86 24.07
C ILE A 235 -17.58 -33.02 23.39
N SER A 236 -16.96 -34.18 23.58
CA SER A 236 -15.84 -34.63 22.75
C SER A 236 -16.37 -35.17 21.42
N GLY A 237 -15.56 -35.04 20.36
CA GLY A 237 -15.80 -35.74 19.10
C GLY A 237 -15.41 -37.22 19.15
N GLY A 238 -15.28 -37.84 17.97
CA GLY A 238 -14.91 -39.24 17.81
C GLY A 238 -14.15 -39.50 16.51
N THR A 239 -13.32 -40.55 16.52
CA THR A 239 -12.54 -40.98 15.35
C THR A 239 -13.06 -42.31 14.84
N PRO A 240 -13.51 -42.40 13.58
CA PRO A 240 -13.80 -43.68 12.94
C PRO A 240 -12.55 -44.56 12.84
N SER A 241 -12.72 -45.88 12.86
CA SER A 241 -11.58 -46.80 12.74
C SER A 241 -10.84 -46.61 11.42
N ARG A 242 -9.53 -46.36 11.47
CA ARG A 242 -8.67 -46.27 10.27
C ARG A 242 -8.54 -47.58 9.49
N ALA A 243 -8.90 -48.71 10.10
CA ALA A 243 -8.90 -50.00 9.42
C ALA A 243 -10.00 -50.10 8.34
N ASN A 244 -11.09 -49.33 8.48
CA ASN A 244 -12.20 -49.32 7.55
C ASN A 244 -12.11 -48.10 6.62
N ASN A 245 -11.55 -48.30 5.44
CA ASN A 245 -11.34 -47.21 4.48
C ASN A 245 -12.67 -46.58 4.00
N SER A 246 -13.79 -47.32 4.03
CA SER A 246 -15.12 -46.81 3.66
C SER A 246 -15.66 -45.73 4.60
N TYR A 247 -15.07 -45.59 5.79
CA TYR A 247 -15.47 -44.56 6.76
C TYR A 247 -14.99 -43.16 6.39
N TYR A 248 -14.06 -43.05 5.44
CA TYR A 248 -13.40 -41.80 5.05
C TYR A 248 -13.72 -41.45 3.59
N GLY A 249 -13.74 -40.15 3.27
CA GLY A 249 -13.97 -39.66 1.89
C GLY A 249 -15.43 -39.47 1.48
N GLY A 250 -16.34 -39.23 2.44
CA GLY A 250 -17.75 -38.92 2.20
C GLY A 250 -18.05 -37.42 2.13
N ALA A 251 -19.30 -37.04 2.40
CA ALA A 251 -19.75 -35.64 2.37
C ALA A 251 -19.72 -34.95 3.76
N ILE A 252 -19.45 -35.68 4.84
CA ILE A 252 -19.54 -35.15 6.21
C ILE A 252 -18.20 -34.52 6.60
N PRO A 253 -18.14 -33.20 6.87
CA PRO A 253 -16.91 -32.55 7.29
C PRO A 253 -16.40 -33.11 8.63
N TRP A 254 -15.11 -33.46 8.70
CA TRP A 254 -14.49 -34.03 9.89
C TRP A 254 -13.22 -33.27 10.26
N LEU A 255 -13.34 -32.40 11.27
CA LEU A 255 -12.30 -31.50 11.74
C LEU A 255 -11.34 -32.20 12.70
N ARG A 256 -10.04 -32.02 12.49
CA ARG A 256 -8.99 -32.49 13.40
C ARG A 256 -8.33 -31.34 14.13
N THR A 257 -7.67 -31.64 15.25
CA THR A 257 -6.97 -30.63 16.05
C THR A 257 -5.86 -29.91 15.31
N GLN A 258 -5.23 -30.53 14.30
CA GLN A 258 -4.22 -29.87 13.46
C GLN A 258 -4.76 -28.66 12.70
N GLU A 259 -6.07 -28.63 12.46
CA GLU A 259 -6.75 -27.54 11.76
C GLU A 259 -7.23 -26.44 12.72
N ILE A 260 -7.04 -26.59 14.03
CA ILE A 260 -7.46 -25.61 15.04
C ILE A 260 -6.30 -24.65 15.32
N ASP A 261 -6.47 -23.39 14.91
CA ASP A 261 -5.47 -22.34 15.11
C ASP A 261 -6.08 -20.93 15.10
N PHE A 262 -6.78 -20.56 16.18
CA PHE A 262 -7.35 -19.22 16.42
C PHE A 262 -8.06 -18.65 15.18
N ARG A 263 -8.95 -19.45 14.58
CA ARG A 263 -9.59 -19.13 13.30
C ARG A 263 -11.01 -19.65 13.19
N GLU A 264 -11.70 -19.14 12.18
CA GLU A 264 -13.00 -19.64 11.75
C GLU A 264 -12.85 -20.76 10.71
N ILE A 265 -13.62 -21.84 10.87
CA ILE A 265 -13.57 -23.05 10.04
C ILE A 265 -14.77 -23.05 9.09
N TYR A 266 -14.52 -22.79 7.81
CA TYR A 266 -15.52 -22.81 6.74
C TYR A 266 -15.53 -24.13 5.95
N SER A 267 -14.50 -24.97 6.11
CA SER A 267 -14.34 -26.27 5.48
C SER A 267 -13.31 -27.09 6.24
N THR A 268 -13.33 -28.42 6.10
CA THR A 268 -12.35 -29.34 6.70
C THR A 268 -11.49 -30.00 5.61
N GLU A 269 -10.24 -30.33 5.94
CA GLU A 269 -9.34 -31.05 5.04
C GLU A 269 -9.80 -32.48 4.74
N LEU A 270 -10.46 -33.11 5.72
CA LEU A 270 -10.95 -34.47 5.64
C LEU A 270 -12.45 -34.52 5.83
N THR A 271 -13.04 -35.56 5.25
CA THR A 271 -14.45 -35.89 5.40
C THR A 271 -14.61 -37.35 5.77
N ILE A 272 -15.73 -37.67 6.42
CA ILE A 272 -16.16 -39.04 6.74
C ILE A 272 -17.45 -39.37 5.98
N SER A 273 -17.76 -40.65 5.88
CA SER A 273 -19.02 -41.13 5.32
C SER A 273 -20.10 -41.24 6.39
N GLU A 274 -21.36 -41.37 5.97
CA GLU A 274 -22.50 -41.68 6.86
C GLU A 274 -22.25 -42.98 7.65
N GLU A 275 -21.64 -43.97 7.01
CA GLU A 275 -21.25 -45.23 7.65
C GLU A 275 -20.20 -44.99 8.75
N GLY A 276 -19.21 -44.13 8.48
CA GLY A 276 -18.19 -43.75 9.45
C GLY A 276 -18.75 -42.96 10.64
N LEU A 277 -19.76 -42.11 10.41
CA LEU A 277 -20.48 -41.41 11.47
C LEU A 277 -21.28 -42.39 12.34
N ALA A 278 -22.07 -43.27 11.71
CA ALA A 278 -22.94 -44.22 12.41
C ALA A 278 -22.17 -45.26 13.25
N ASN A 279 -20.96 -45.62 12.82
CA ASN A 279 -20.12 -46.64 13.47
C ASN A 279 -18.94 -46.06 14.27
N SER A 280 -19.01 -44.78 14.63
CA SER A 280 -18.01 -44.15 15.50
C SER A 280 -18.67 -43.32 16.60
N SER A 281 -17.86 -42.79 17.51
CA SER A 281 -18.35 -41.83 18.51
C SER A 281 -18.39 -40.38 17.98
N ALA A 282 -18.18 -40.18 16.67
CA ALA A 282 -18.30 -38.87 16.05
C ALA A 282 -19.75 -38.37 16.18
N LYS A 283 -19.92 -37.06 16.34
CA LYS A 283 -21.22 -36.43 16.56
C LYS A 283 -21.27 -35.13 15.79
N TRP A 284 -22.46 -34.78 15.31
CA TRP A 284 -22.71 -33.47 14.75
C TRP A 284 -22.54 -32.38 15.80
N VAL A 285 -21.81 -31.35 15.40
CA VAL A 285 -21.59 -30.10 16.11
C VAL A 285 -22.30 -29.01 15.32
N ALA A 286 -23.19 -28.28 15.99
CA ALA A 286 -23.94 -27.20 15.38
C ALA A 286 -23.00 -26.09 14.89
N GLU A 287 -23.43 -25.35 13.87
CA GLU A 287 -22.73 -24.14 13.44
C GLU A 287 -22.58 -23.15 14.59
N ASN A 288 -21.50 -22.35 14.58
CA ASN A 288 -21.17 -21.35 15.59
C ASN A 288 -20.87 -21.93 16.99
N SER A 289 -20.38 -23.18 17.03
CA SER A 289 -19.82 -23.76 18.25
C SER A 289 -18.35 -23.35 18.43
N VAL A 290 -17.92 -23.26 19.68
CA VAL A 290 -16.51 -23.01 20.03
C VAL A 290 -15.80 -24.35 20.22
N ILE A 291 -14.67 -24.54 19.55
CA ILE A 291 -13.94 -25.81 19.51
C ILE A 291 -12.55 -25.61 20.11
N ILE A 292 -12.19 -26.41 21.10
CA ILE A 292 -10.87 -26.39 21.76
C ILE A 292 -10.11 -27.67 21.41
N ALA A 293 -8.86 -27.53 20.96
CA ALA A 293 -7.95 -28.66 20.83
C ALA A 293 -7.43 -29.09 22.21
N MET A 294 -7.69 -30.34 22.60
CA MET A 294 -7.38 -30.87 23.92
C MET A 294 -5.94 -31.39 24.03
N TYR A 295 -5.34 -31.87 22.93
CA TYR A 295 -4.08 -32.63 22.95
C TYR A 295 -3.06 -32.14 21.91
N GLY A 296 -1.80 -32.49 22.13
CA GLY A 296 -0.70 -32.34 21.16
C GLY A 296 -0.17 -30.90 21.04
N ALA A 297 0.57 -30.63 19.96
CA ALA A 297 1.16 -29.31 19.69
C ALA A 297 0.13 -28.15 19.61
N THR A 298 -1.15 -28.49 19.44
CA THR A 298 -2.28 -27.58 19.35
C THR A 298 -3.06 -27.47 20.66
N ALA A 299 -2.65 -28.13 21.74
CA ALA A 299 -3.38 -28.11 23.01
C ALA A 299 -3.65 -26.68 23.48
N GLY A 300 -4.91 -26.40 23.83
CA GLY A 300 -5.43 -25.11 24.28
C GLY A 300 -5.91 -24.18 23.16
N LYS A 301 -5.54 -24.44 21.90
CA LYS A 301 -5.95 -23.59 20.78
C LYS A 301 -7.45 -23.69 20.54
N VAL A 302 -8.04 -22.61 20.03
CA VAL A 302 -9.49 -22.44 19.91
C VAL A 302 -9.86 -22.13 18.45
N ALA A 303 -11.04 -22.55 18.01
CA ALA A 303 -11.63 -22.20 16.72
C ALA A 303 -13.16 -22.05 16.83
N ILE A 304 -13.78 -21.46 15.81
CA ILE A 304 -15.24 -21.44 15.63
C ILE A 304 -15.58 -22.15 14.33
N ASN A 305 -16.56 -23.04 14.31
CA ASN A 305 -17.07 -23.60 13.07
C ASN A 305 -18.16 -22.72 12.44
N LYS A 306 -18.06 -22.51 11.13
CA LYS A 306 -19.01 -21.76 10.29
C LYS A 306 -19.81 -22.65 9.34
N ILE A 307 -19.64 -23.95 9.50
CA ILE A 307 -20.48 -24.99 8.92
C ILE A 307 -20.77 -26.04 10.01
N PRO A 308 -21.93 -26.71 9.98
CA PRO A 308 -22.12 -27.93 10.75
C PRO A 308 -21.03 -28.95 10.38
N LEU A 309 -20.40 -29.55 11.39
CA LEU A 309 -19.31 -30.50 11.17
C LEU A 309 -19.24 -31.56 12.27
N THR A 310 -18.34 -32.53 12.10
CA THR A 310 -17.97 -33.52 13.10
C THR A 310 -16.50 -33.34 13.46
N THR A 311 -16.06 -33.80 14.64
CA THR A 311 -14.66 -33.64 15.07
C THR A 311 -14.06 -34.96 15.55
N ASN A 312 -12.74 -35.03 15.60
CA ASN A 312 -12.04 -36.13 16.28
C ASN A 312 -12.19 -36.07 17.81
N GLN A 313 -11.75 -37.12 18.52
CA GLN A 313 -11.84 -37.21 19.99
C GLN A 313 -10.92 -36.24 20.75
N ALA A 314 -10.03 -35.56 20.02
CA ALA A 314 -9.11 -34.59 20.60
C ALA A 314 -9.68 -33.17 20.56
N CYS A 315 -10.89 -32.97 20.02
CA CYS A 315 -11.61 -31.71 20.04
C CYS A 315 -12.69 -31.72 21.11
N CYS A 316 -12.72 -30.67 21.93
CA CYS A 316 -13.83 -30.34 22.83
C CYS A 316 -14.73 -29.31 22.14
N ASN A 317 -15.99 -29.67 21.91
CA ASN A 317 -16.98 -28.83 21.22
C ASN A 317 -17.95 -28.23 22.23
N ILE A 318 -18.11 -26.90 22.18
CA ILE A 318 -18.92 -26.12 23.11
C ILE A 318 -20.02 -25.41 22.33
N GLU A 319 -21.25 -25.86 22.52
CA GLU A 319 -22.46 -25.15 22.11
C GLU A 319 -22.92 -24.29 23.29
N VAL A 320 -22.97 -22.97 23.09
CA VAL A 320 -23.26 -22.02 24.18
C VAL A 320 -24.76 -21.82 24.38
N ASN A 321 -25.15 -21.41 25.58
CA ASN A 321 -26.48 -20.88 25.84
C ASN A 321 -26.53 -19.40 25.44
N GLU A 322 -27.11 -19.13 24.27
CA GLU A 322 -27.20 -17.78 23.69
C GLU A 322 -27.98 -16.78 24.55
N ARG A 323 -28.75 -17.24 25.54
CA ARG A 323 -29.41 -16.36 26.52
C ARG A 323 -28.44 -15.80 27.57
N LEU A 324 -27.29 -16.44 27.75
CA LEU A 324 -26.29 -16.08 28.75
C LEU A 324 -25.03 -15.48 28.10
N VAL A 325 -24.55 -16.09 27.02
CA VAL A 325 -23.30 -15.69 26.38
C VAL A 325 -23.34 -15.76 24.86
N ILE A 326 -22.60 -14.86 24.21
CA ILE A 326 -22.37 -14.87 22.76
C ILE A 326 -21.20 -15.82 22.45
N TYR A 327 -21.35 -16.76 21.52
CA TYR A 327 -20.29 -17.73 21.20
C TYR A 327 -18.96 -17.07 20.80
N ARG A 328 -19.03 -15.94 20.08
CA ARG A 328 -17.84 -15.13 19.71
C ARG A 328 -17.15 -14.51 20.92
N TYR A 329 -17.90 -14.10 21.94
CA TYR A 329 -17.34 -13.63 23.19
C TYR A 329 -16.59 -14.76 23.91
N VAL A 330 -17.18 -15.96 23.96
CA VAL A 330 -16.53 -17.16 24.53
C VAL A 330 -15.24 -17.51 23.78
N TYR A 331 -15.25 -17.42 22.44
CA TYR A 331 -14.06 -17.60 21.62
C TYR A 331 -12.94 -16.60 21.97
N HIS A 332 -13.27 -15.30 22.07
CA HIS A 332 -12.29 -14.26 22.43
C HIS A 332 -11.75 -14.46 23.85
N TRP A 333 -12.61 -14.81 24.81
CA TRP A 333 -12.23 -15.11 26.18
C TRP A 333 -11.24 -16.28 26.28
N LEU A 334 -11.52 -17.38 25.58
CA LEU A 334 -10.66 -18.56 25.59
C LEU A 334 -9.36 -18.34 24.82
N SER A 335 -9.40 -17.54 23.74
CA SER A 335 -8.22 -17.15 22.99
C SER A 335 -7.29 -16.27 23.82
N TYR A 336 -7.85 -15.32 24.57
CA TYR A 336 -7.12 -14.50 25.55
C TYR A 336 -6.50 -15.36 26.66
N ASN A 337 -7.25 -16.33 27.19
CA ASN A 337 -6.81 -17.22 28.25
C ASN A 337 -6.08 -18.48 27.77
N TYR A 338 -5.51 -18.48 26.55
CA TYR A 338 -4.84 -19.65 25.98
C TYR A 338 -3.79 -20.26 26.92
N GLU A 339 -2.87 -19.45 27.43
CA GLU A 339 -1.79 -19.91 28.31
C GLU A 339 -2.33 -20.41 29.66
N ASN A 340 -3.33 -19.71 30.23
CA ASN A 340 -3.99 -20.12 31.47
C ASN A 340 -4.63 -21.51 31.30
N LEU A 341 -5.44 -21.69 30.26
CA LEU A 341 -6.11 -22.96 29.98
C LEU A 341 -5.11 -24.09 29.68
N LYS A 342 -4.04 -23.80 28.94
CA LYS A 342 -2.98 -24.76 28.62
C LYS A 342 -2.19 -25.19 29.85
N SER A 343 -1.91 -24.27 30.78
CA SER A 343 -1.20 -24.55 32.03
C SER A 343 -1.96 -25.51 32.95
N MET A 344 -3.28 -25.62 32.80
CA MET A 344 -4.12 -26.57 33.53
C MET A 344 -4.02 -28.01 33.01
N GLY A 345 -3.30 -28.23 31.90
CA GLY A 345 -3.07 -29.55 31.33
C GLY A 345 -2.37 -30.50 32.32
N GLN A 346 -2.77 -31.77 32.31
CA GLN A 346 -2.26 -32.78 33.25
C GLN A 346 -1.52 -33.92 32.52
N GLY A 347 -0.61 -34.59 33.24
CA GLY A 347 0.19 -35.71 32.74
C GLY A 347 1.45 -35.30 31.96
N SER A 348 2.22 -36.28 31.48
CA SER A 348 3.52 -36.06 30.81
C SER A 348 3.42 -35.27 29.50
N GLN A 349 2.24 -35.22 28.88
CA GLN A 349 1.96 -34.44 27.67
C GLN A 349 1.17 -33.14 27.93
N SER A 350 0.86 -32.81 29.19
CA SER A 350 0.09 -31.61 29.58
C SER A 350 -1.24 -31.48 28.80
N ASN A 351 -1.98 -32.59 28.70
CA ASN A 351 -3.21 -32.66 27.93
C ASN A 351 -4.38 -32.04 28.71
N ILE A 352 -5.23 -31.28 28.03
CA ILE A 352 -6.47 -30.70 28.59
C ILE A 352 -7.58 -31.75 28.44
N ASN A 353 -8.42 -31.93 29.44
CA ASN A 353 -9.58 -32.82 29.35
C ASN A 353 -10.89 -32.03 29.41
N ILE A 354 -12.00 -32.67 29.03
CA ILE A 354 -13.31 -32.03 29.00
C ILE A 354 -13.78 -31.53 30.38
N GLY A 355 -13.33 -32.16 31.47
CA GLY A 355 -13.62 -31.74 32.84
C GLY A 355 -12.95 -30.40 33.16
N ILE A 356 -11.68 -30.25 32.81
CA ILE A 356 -10.92 -28.99 32.93
C ILE A 356 -11.63 -27.87 32.17
N VAL A 357 -12.03 -28.14 30.91
CA VAL A 357 -12.77 -27.17 30.10
C VAL A 357 -14.09 -26.79 30.80
N LYS A 358 -14.88 -27.76 31.26
CA LYS A 358 -16.16 -27.50 31.95
C LYS A 358 -15.99 -26.62 33.20
N SER A 359 -14.92 -26.81 33.97
CA SER A 359 -14.63 -26.02 35.19
C SER A 359 -13.94 -24.69 34.92
N PHE A 360 -13.56 -24.39 33.68
CA PHE A 360 -12.90 -23.14 33.35
C PHE A 360 -13.85 -21.97 33.55
N HIS A 361 -13.39 -20.92 34.22
CA HIS A 361 -14.23 -19.78 34.58
C HIS A 361 -14.28 -18.74 33.45
N ILE A 362 -15.43 -18.10 33.33
CA ILE A 362 -15.70 -17.02 32.38
C ILE A 362 -16.54 -15.93 33.06
N PRO A 363 -16.19 -14.64 32.89
CA PRO A 363 -17.02 -13.54 33.33
C PRO A 363 -18.21 -13.38 32.38
N VAL A 364 -19.40 -13.19 32.94
CA VAL A 364 -20.67 -13.10 32.21
C VAL A 364 -21.27 -11.70 32.40
N PRO A 365 -20.75 -10.67 31.71
CA PRO A 365 -21.40 -9.36 31.65
C PRO A 365 -22.69 -9.44 30.82
N SER A 366 -23.48 -8.35 30.79
CA SER A 366 -24.70 -8.30 29.97
C SER A 366 -24.40 -8.57 28.48
N LEU A 367 -25.38 -9.12 27.75
CA LEU A 367 -25.24 -9.42 26.32
C LEU A 367 -24.86 -8.17 25.49
N ASP A 368 -25.30 -6.98 25.90
CA ASP A 368 -24.92 -5.71 25.25
C ASP A 368 -23.41 -5.42 25.38
N ILE A 369 -22.84 -5.65 26.57
CA ILE A 369 -21.40 -5.49 26.81
C ILE A 369 -20.63 -6.53 26.01
N GLN A 370 -21.06 -7.79 26.04
CA GLN A 370 -20.45 -8.85 25.24
C GLN A 370 -20.46 -8.50 23.75
N SER A 371 -21.59 -8.00 23.22
CA SER A 371 -21.73 -7.62 21.82
C SER A 371 -20.78 -6.48 21.43
N ARG A 372 -20.66 -5.44 22.26
CA ARG A 372 -19.72 -4.34 22.05
C ARG A 372 -18.27 -4.81 22.07
N THR A 373 -17.92 -5.68 23.03
CA THR A 373 -16.57 -6.27 23.11
C THR A 373 -16.26 -7.07 21.85
N VAL A 374 -17.16 -7.96 21.42
CA VAL A 374 -17.01 -8.74 20.19
C VAL A 374 -16.85 -7.84 18.97
N GLN A 375 -17.69 -6.80 18.83
CA GLN A 375 -17.63 -5.88 17.69
C GLN A 375 -16.26 -5.18 17.60
N VAL A 376 -15.71 -4.75 18.74
CA VAL A 376 -14.40 -4.11 18.77
C VAL A 376 -13.30 -5.10 18.40
N LEU A 377 -13.28 -6.28 19.00
CA LEU A 377 -12.24 -7.29 18.77
C LEU A 377 -12.25 -7.83 17.34
N ASP A 378 -13.43 -8.16 16.80
CA ASP A 378 -13.59 -8.65 15.43
C ASP A 378 -13.17 -7.60 14.39
N ASN A 379 -13.49 -6.31 14.63
CA ASN A 379 -13.06 -5.22 13.76
C ASN A 379 -11.54 -5.09 13.73
N PHE A 380 -10.87 -5.20 14.88
CA PHE A 380 -9.41 -5.15 14.94
C PHE A 380 -8.76 -6.36 14.26
N ASP A 381 -9.27 -7.57 14.49
CA ASP A 381 -8.75 -8.78 13.83
C ASP A 381 -8.87 -8.70 12.31
N THR A 382 -9.98 -8.15 11.80
CA THR A 382 -10.17 -7.91 10.37
C THR A 382 -9.12 -6.96 9.80
N VAL A 383 -8.84 -5.84 10.47
CA VAL A 383 -7.86 -4.84 10.00
C VAL A 383 -6.43 -5.38 10.01
N CYS A 384 -6.07 -6.16 11.04
CA CYS A 384 -4.71 -6.65 11.26
C CYS A 384 -4.36 -7.90 10.43
N ASN A 385 -5.33 -8.79 10.18
CA ASN A 385 -5.05 -10.14 9.66
C ASN A 385 -5.70 -10.42 8.30
N ASP A 386 -6.63 -9.60 7.82
CA ASP A 386 -7.31 -9.86 6.54
C ASP A 386 -6.40 -9.57 5.33
N LEU A 387 -5.97 -10.64 4.64
CA LEU A 387 -5.22 -10.60 3.38
C LEU A 387 -6.03 -10.05 2.19
N LYS A 388 -7.33 -9.83 2.35
CA LYS A 388 -8.25 -9.30 1.33
C LYS A 388 -8.60 -7.82 1.53
N ILE A 389 -8.39 -7.23 2.70
CA ILE A 389 -8.78 -5.83 2.99
C ILE A 389 -7.72 -5.05 3.81
N GLY A 390 -6.89 -5.73 4.63
CA GLY A 390 -5.97 -5.10 5.57
C GLY A 390 -4.60 -4.67 4.99
N LEU A 391 -3.76 -4.10 5.86
CA LEU A 391 -2.42 -3.59 5.55
C LEU A 391 -1.50 -4.61 4.83
N PRO A 392 -1.53 -5.93 5.14
CA PRO A 392 -0.74 -6.92 4.40
C PRO A 392 -1.10 -7.02 2.91
N LYS A 393 -2.38 -6.82 2.55
CA LYS A 393 -2.80 -6.78 1.15
C LYS A 393 -2.22 -5.57 0.44
N GLU A 394 -2.23 -4.41 1.10
CA GLU A 394 -1.67 -3.20 0.52
C GLU A 394 -0.18 -3.41 0.22
N ILE A 395 0.60 -3.92 1.19
CA ILE A 395 2.02 -4.25 0.98
C ILE A 395 2.21 -5.19 -0.22
N ALA A 396 1.44 -6.29 -0.29
CA ALA A 396 1.55 -7.25 -1.38
C ALA A 396 1.14 -6.67 -2.75
N LEU A 397 0.14 -5.77 -2.78
CA LEU A 397 -0.31 -5.11 -3.98
C LEU A 397 0.73 -4.10 -4.49
N ARG A 398 1.37 -3.34 -3.58
CA ARG A 398 2.47 -2.42 -3.91
C ARG A 398 3.70 -3.15 -4.45
N GLN A 399 4.04 -4.30 -3.88
CA GLN A 399 5.14 -5.14 -4.36
C GLN A 399 4.87 -5.69 -5.78
N LYS A 400 3.69 -6.29 -6.00
CA LYS A 400 3.28 -6.78 -7.32
C LYS A 400 3.24 -5.67 -8.37
N GLN A 401 2.83 -4.49 -7.95
CA GLN A 401 2.79 -3.31 -8.77
C GLN A 401 4.19 -2.85 -9.18
N TYR A 402 5.11 -2.72 -8.23
CA TYR A 402 6.51 -2.44 -8.51
C TYR A 402 7.12 -3.44 -9.50
N GLU A 403 6.88 -4.74 -9.28
CA GLU A 403 7.32 -5.79 -10.19
C GLU A 403 6.78 -5.57 -11.60
N PHE A 404 5.48 -5.29 -11.75
CA PHE A 404 4.88 -5.03 -13.05
C PHE A 404 5.50 -3.83 -13.79
N PHE A 405 5.74 -2.70 -13.11
CA PHE A 405 6.35 -1.52 -13.75
C PHE A 405 7.82 -1.72 -14.07
N ARG A 406 8.57 -2.35 -13.17
CA ARG A 406 9.96 -2.75 -13.42
C ARG A 406 10.05 -3.60 -14.68
N GLU A 407 9.18 -4.60 -14.83
CA GLU A 407 9.16 -5.42 -16.03
C GLU A 407 8.79 -4.62 -17.29
N LYS A 408 7.79 -3.72 -17.21
CA LYS A 408 7.39 -2.90 -18.36
C LYS A 408 8.53 -1.99 -18.85
N LEU A 409 9.28 -1.39 -17.94
CA LEU A 409 10.40 -0.49 -18.24
C LEU A 409 11.64 -1.22 -18.78
N LEU A 410 11.81 -2.49 -18.41
CA LEU A 410 12.93 -3.32 -18.84
C LEU A 410 12.58 -4.26 -20.00
N THR A 411 11.37 -4.12 -20.57
CA THR A 411 10.96 -4.87 -21.76
C THR A 411 11.34 -4.11 -23.01
N PHE A 412 12.38 -4.57 -23.70
CA PHE A 412 12.76 -4.07 -25.02
C PHE A 412 12.37 -5.11 -26.07
N THR A 413 11.58 -4.73 -27.08
CA THR A 413 11.25 -5.64 -28.19
C THR A 413 12.49 -5.86 -29.05
N ALA A 414 12.96 -7.10 -29.16
CA ALA A 414 14.02 -7.46 -30.10
C ALA A 414 13.46 -7.38 -31.54
N GLU A 415 14.13 -6.58 -32.37
CA GLU A 415 13.96 -6.46 -33.84
C GLU A 415 12.52 -6.27 -34.38
N GLY A 416 12.21 -5.03 -34.78
CA GLY A 416 11.52 -4.82 -36.06
C GLY A 416 9.99 -4.86 -36.12
N VAL A 417 9.22 -4.70 -35.05
CA VAL A 417 7.77 -4.44 -35.16
C VAL A 417 7.28 -3.40 -34.16
N TYR A 418 7.44 -2.12 -34.49
CA TYR A 418 6.44 -1.13 -34.10
C TYR A 418 5.42 -1.08 -35.24
N PRO A 419 4.14 -1.40 -35.03
CA PRO A 419 3.15 -1.12 -36.03
C PRO A 419 3.11 0.40 -36.21
N LYS A 420 3.55 0.87 -37.40
CA LYS A 420 3.21 2.21 -37.90
C LYS A 420 1.69 2.32 -37.79
N ARG A 421 1.22 3.08 -36.82
CA ARG A 421 -0.18 3.49 -36.79
C ARG A 421 -0.33 4.47 -37.93
N ASN A 422 -0.93 4.01 -39.03
CA ASN A 422 -1.23 4.82 -40.20
C ASN A 422 -1.92 6.10 -39.72
N GLY A 423 -1.26 7.22 -40.02
CA GLY A 423 -1.84 8.54 -39.88
C GLY A 423 -3.06 8.61 -40.78
N THR A 424 -4.19 8.99 -40.20
CA THR A 424 -5.19 9.75 -40.94
C THR A 424 -4.89 11.21 -40.64
N GLU A 425 -4.48 11.89 -41.70
CA GLU A 425 -4.21 13.31 -41.76
C GLU A 425 -5.39 14.10 -41.19
N ARG A 426 -5.09 15.03 -40.29
CA ARG A 426 -5.78 16.32 -40.27
C ARG A 426 -4.72 17.41 -40.35
N ASN A 427 -4.74 18.07 -41.50
CA ASN A 427 -3.99 19.26 -41.85
C ASN A 427 -4.09 20.34 -40.76
N GLY A 428 -2.96 20.98 -40.47
CA GLY A 428 -2.89 22.16 -39.61
C GLY A 428 -1.45 22.58 -39.32
N THR A 429 -0.75 23.04 -40.35
CA THR A 429 0.37 24.01 -40.32
C THR A 429 1.33 24.01 -39.11
N GLU A 430 2.57 23.56 -39.37
CA GLU A 430 3.73 23.94 -38.57
C GLU A 430 3.95 25.47 -38.61
N ARG A 431 4.16 26.08 -37.43
CA ARG A 431 5.35 26.92 -37.19
C ARG A 431 5.48 27.35 -35.71
N ASN A 432 6.73 27.23 -35.28
CA ASN A 432 7.42 27.83 -34.14
C ASN A 432 7.35 27.08 -32.81
N GLY A 433 8.49 26.49 -32.48
CA GLY A 433 8.78 25.89 -31.19
C GLY A 433 8.68 26.89 -30.06
N THR A 434 7.91 26.51 -29.06
CA THR A 434 7.99 27.03 -27.69
C THR A 434 8.26 25.83 -26.79
N GLU A 435 9.23 26.00 -25.90
CA GLU A 435 9.62 25.04 -24.87
C GLU A 435 8.39 24.36 -24.27
N ARG A 436 8.35 23.02 -24.31
CA ARG A 436 7.35 22.25 -23.57
C ARG A 436 7.58 22.50 -22.08
N ASN A 437 6.71 23.32 -21.47
CA ASN A 437 6.76 23.70 -20.06
C ASN A 437 6.81 22.47 -19.14
N GLY A 438 7.48 22.60 -17.99
CA GLY A 438 7.72 21.50 -17.04
C GLY A 438 6.47 20.86 -16.43
N THR A 439 5.30 21.50 -16.54
CA THR A 439 4.02 21.04 -15.99
C THR A 439 3.40 19.89 -16.80
N GLU A 440 3.36 19.97 -18.13
CA GLU A 440 2.85 18.87 -18.99
C GLU A 440 3.67 17.57 -18.81
N ARG A 441 4.99 17.69 -18.59
CA ARG A 441 5.89 16.56 -18.31
C ARG A 441 5.59 15.86 -16.97
N ASN A 442 5.09 16.59 -15.98
CA ASN A 442 4.74 16.02 -14.68
C ASN A 442 3.38 15.31 -14.72
N GLU A 443 2.46 15.71 -15.59
CA GLU A 443 1.11 15.17 -15.62
C GLU A 443 1.00 13.75 -16.17
N ASP A 444 1.75 13.42 -17.21
CA ASP A 444 1.79 12.04 -17.72
C ASP A 444 2.39 11.08 -16.70
N ILE A 445 3.38 11.56 -15.92
CA ILE A 445 3.96 10.84 -14.79
C ILE A 445 2.90 10.70 -13.69
N ILE A 446 2.15 11.75 -13.37
CA ILE A 446 1.11 11.74 -12.33
C ILE A 446 -0.08 10.86 -12.70
N ARG A 447 -0.48 10.82 -13.97
CA ARG A 447 -1.53 9.92 -14.48
C ARG A 447 -1.07 8.46 -14.41
N LEU A 448 0.18 8.19 -14.77
CA LEU A 448 0.79 6.89 -14.59
C LEU A 448 0.82 6.54 -13.10
N LEU A 449 1.37 7.39 -12.23
CA LEU A 449 1.44 7.15 -10.79
C LEU A 449 0.06 6.99 -10.15
N ASN A 450 -0.98 7.69 -10.59
CA ASN A 450 -2.36 7.50 -10.10
C ASN A 450 -3.00 6.20 -10.55
N TRP A 451 -2.86 5.86 -11.84
CA TRP A 451 -3.34 4.60 -12.39
C TRP A 451 -2.70 3.39 -11.70
N VAL A 452 -1.48 3.59 -11.25
CA VAL A 452 -0.67 2.63 -10.54
C VAL A 452 -1.05 2.65 -9.06
N PHE A 453 -0.70 3.69 -8.32
CA PHE A 453 -0.71 3.67 -6.87
C PHE A 453 -2.05 4.07 -6.22
N GLY A 454 -3.09 4.42 -6.99
CA GLY A 454 -4.23 5.12 -6.42
C GLY A 454 -3.81 6.53 -5.95
N PRO A 455 -4.35 7.08 -4.86
CA PRO A 455 -3.99 8.43 -4.42
C PRO A 455 -2.51 8.57 -4.08
N ILE A 456 -1.81 9.48 -4.74
CA ILE A 456 -0.38 9.73 -4.59
C ILE A 456 -0.10 11.04 -3.86
N ARG A 457 1.06 11.17 -3.22
CA ARG A 457 1.50 12.45 -2.63
C ARG A 457 2.32 13.24 -3.65
N VAL A 458 1.92 14.48 -3.92
CA VAL A 458 2.61 15.38 -4.87
C VAL A 458 2.72 16.79 -4.30
N SER A 459 3.75 17.54 -4.71
CA SER A 459 3.85 18.97 -4.38
C SER A 459 2.90 19.78 -5.26
N LEU A 460 2.31 20.85 -4.75
CA LEU A 460 1.40 21.69 -5.54
C LEU A 460 2.03 22.27 -6.80
N GLY A 461 3.30 22.69 -6.73
CA GLY A 461 4.02 23.22 -7.89
C GLY A 461 4.30 22.17 -8.98
N SER A 462 4.08 20.88 -8.71
CA SER A 462 4.18 19.83 -9.74
C SER A 462 2.91 19.69 -10.58
N ILE A 463 1.78 20.25 -10.13
CA ILE A 463 0.45 20.12 -10.75
C ILE A 463 -0.26 21.44 -11.02
N CYS A 464 0.28 22.55 -10.50
CA CYS A 464 -0.29 23.87 -10.65
C CYS A 464 0.78 24.86 -11.13
N ASP A 465 0.45 25.63 -12.15
CA ASP A 465 1.22 26.81 -12.56
C ASP A 465 0.72 28.04 -11.82
N PHE A 466 1.62 28.65 -11.04
CA PHE A 466 1.28 29.80 -10.20
C PHE A 466 1.59 31.12 -10.90
N THR A 467 0.57 31.95 -11.09
CA THR A 467 0.72 33.32 -11.59
C THR A 467 0.25 34.32 -10.54
N ARG A 468 1.14 35.19 -10.06
CA ARG A 468 0.75 36.27 -9.14
C ARG A 468 -0.06 37.33 -9.90
N GLY A 469 -1.19 37.76 -9.34
CA GLY A 469 -1.95 38.88 -9.87
C GLY A 469 -1.20 40.21 -9.75
N ASN A 470 -1.79 41.29 -10.25
CA ASN A 470 -1.15 42.61 -10.25
C ASN A 470 -2.17 43.76 -10.24
N GLY A 471 -1.69 44.97 -9.91
CA GLY A 471 -2.23 46.24 -10.41
C GLY A 471 -3.62 46.72 -9.97
N LEU A 472 -4.49 45.87 -9.43
CA LEU A 472 -5.89 46.22 -9.11
C LEU A 472 -6.04 46.88 -7.73
N GLN A 473 -6.56 48.11 -7.69
CA GLN A 473 -6.89 48.85 -6.46
C GLN A 473 -8.38 49.16 -6.37
N LYS A 474 -8.88 49.44 -5.16
CA LYS A 474 -10.32 49.76 -4.93
C LYS A 474 -10.82 50.97 -5.74
N LYS A 475 -9.93 51.92 -6.05
CA LYS A 475 -10.27 53.12 -6.86
C LYS A 475 -10.53 52.80 -8.33
N ASP A 476 -10.07 51.64 -8.80
CA ASP A 476 -10.18 51.22 -10.20
C ASP A 476 -11.52 50.52 -10.49
N PHE A 477 -12.39 50.40 -9.48
CA PHE A 477 -13.70 49.78 -9.62
C PHE A 477 -14.72 50.72 -10.24
N VAL A 478 -15.41 50.21 -11.26
CA VAL A 478 -16.51 50.88 -11.96
C VAL A 478 -17.80 50.09 -11.83
N ALA A 479 -18.94 50.76 -12.02
CA ALA A 479 -20.25 50.12 -11.90
C ALA A 479 -20.52 49.09 -13.02
N ASN A 480 -20.05 49.36 -14.24
CA ASN A 480 -20.14 48.47 -15.40
C ASN A 480 -18.80 48.49 -16.14
N GLY A 481 -18.28 47.32 -16.50
CA GLY A 481 -16.96 47.21 -17.14
C GLY A 481 -16.54 45.75 -17.32
N PHE A 482 -15.24 45.51 -17.34
CA PHE A 482 -14.66 44.18 -17.50
C PHE A 482 -14.52 43.47 -16.14
N PRO A 483 -14.78 42.16 -16.06
CA PRO A 483 -14.89 41.42 -14.80
C PRO A 483 -13.55 41.34 -14.05
N VAL A 484 -13.55 41.62 -12.75
CA VAL A 484 -12.37 41.49 -11.88
C VAL A 484 -12.71 40.86 -10.53
N ILE A 485 -11.75 40.12 -9.95
CA ILE A 485 -11.86 39.56 -8.59
C ILE A 485 -10.84 40.23 -7.67
N HIS A 486 -11.36 40.82 -6.60
CA HIS A 486 -10.54 41.39 -5.53
C HIS A 486 -10.37 40.38 -4.39
N TYR A 487 -9.15 40.27 -3.85
CA TYR A 487 -8.80 39.28 -2.82
C TYR A 487 -9.76 39.27 -1.63
N GLY A 488 -10.18 40.46 -1.17
CA GLY A 488 -11.12 40.62 -0.06
C GLY A 488 -12.47 39.94 -0.29
N GLN A 489 -12.90 39.79 -1.54
CA GLN A 489 -14.17 39.16 -1.89
C GLN A 489 -14.08 37.63 -1.83
N ILE A 490 -12.90 37.04 -2.02
CA ILE A 490 -12.67 35.60 -2.02
C ILE A 490 -13.09 34.98 -0.69
N TYR A 491 -12.78 35.65 0.42
CA TYR A 491 -13.09 35.14 1.77
C TYR A 491 -14.32 35.76 2.44
N THR A 492 -14.95 36.77 1.83
CA THR A 492 -16.12 37.47 2.42
C THR A 492 -17.40 37.36 1.61
N ARG A 493 -17.33 37.10 0.29
CA ARG A 493 -18.48 37.19 -0.62
C ARG A 493 -18.64 35.99 -1.55
N TYR A 494 -17.56 35.34 -1.95
CA TYR A 494 -17.60 34.15 -2.80
C TYR A 494 -17.61 32.85 -1.97
N GLY A 495 -18.17 31.80 -2.56
CA GLY A 495 -18.07 30.42 -2.07
C GLY A 495 -16.90 29.68 -2.73
N PHE A 496 -16.98 28.35 -2.81
CA PHE A 496 -15.92 27.50 -3.39
C PHE A 496 -15.78 27.66 -4.91
N SER A 497 -16.77 28.26 -5.57
CA SER A 497 -16.71 28.63 -6.97
C SER A 497 -17.51 29.90 -7.23
N ALA A 498 -17.20 30.59 -8.32
CA ALA A 498 -17.92 31.78 -8.78
C ALA A 498 -18.11 31.74 -10.30
N ARG A 499 -19.32 32.07 -10.77
CA ARG A 499 -19.67 32.17 -12.20
C ARG A 499 -19.72 33.61 -12.70
N GLU A 500 -19.93 34.55 -11.77
CA GLU A 500 -20.08 35.96 -12.03
C GLU A 500 -19.19 36.74 -11.07
N THR A 501 -18.74 37.92 -11.52
CA THR A 501 -17.95 38.82 -10.67
C THR A 501 -18.85 39.88 -10.03
N LEU A 502 -18.43 40.32 -8.84
CA LEU A 502 -19.06 41.41 -8.10
C LEU A 502 -18.44 42.79 -8.41
N SER A 503 -17.30 42.81 -9.10
CA SER A 503 -16.54 44.02 -9.38
C SER A 503 -16.10 44.07 -10.82
N PHE A 504 -16.09 45.29 -11.36
CA PHE A 504 -15.71 45.57 -12.74
C PHE A 504 -14.65 46.65 -12.78
N ALA A 505 -13.80 46.62 -13.80
CA ALA A 505 -12.78 47.62 -14.08
C ALA A 505 -12.92 48.17 -15.51
N GLU A 506 -12.38 49.37 -15.75
CA GLU A 506 -12.28 49.89 -17.11
C GLU A 506 -11.34 49.04 -17.97
N LYS A 507 -11.58 49.03 -19.29
CA LYS A 507 -10.79 48.24 -20.25
C LYS A 507 -9.28 48.49 -20.13
N ALA A 508 -8.88 49.75 -19.98
CA ALA A 508 -7.46 50.13 -19.89
C ALA A 508 -6.75 49.55 -18.66
N VAL A 509 -7.49 49.33 -17.56
CA VAL A 509 -6.97 48.67 -16.35
C VAL A 509 -6.99 47.16 -16.56
N PHE A 510 -8.13 46.61 -16.99
CA PHE A 510 -8.33 45.18 -17.23
C PHE A 510 -7.29 44.58 -18.19
N ASP A 511 -6.98 45.26 -19.28
CA ASP A 511 -6.01 44.80 -20.28
C ASP A 511 -4.62 44.56 -19.67
N LYS A 512 -4.25 45.31 -18.62
CA LYS A 512 -2.95 45.22 -17.91
C LYS A 512 -2.93 44.18 -16.79
N LEU A 513 -4.10 43.69 -16.36
CA LEU A 513 -4.19 42.69 -15.30
C LEU A 513 -3.80 41.31 -15.82
N LYS A 514 -3.23 40.50 -14.91
CA LYS A 514 -3.18 39.06 -15.07
C LYS A 514 -4.60 38.52 -14.98
N LYS A 515 -4.92 37.60 -15.89
CA LYS A 515 -6.28 37.12 -16.10
C LYS A 515 -6.34 35.63 -15.81
N ALA A 516 -7.29 35.23 -14.97
CA ALA A 516 -7.62 33.84 -14.76
C ALA A 516 -8.59 33.40 -15.86
N GLN A 517 -8.34 32.21 -16.40
CA GLN A 517 -9.20 31.57 -17.39
C GLN A 517 -10.31 30.78 -16.70
N PRO A 518 -11.40 30.42 -17.41
CA PRO A 518 -12.37 29.48 -16.90
C PRO A 518 -11.68 28.19 -16.39
N GLN A 519 -12.12 27.70 -15.23
CA GLN A 519 -11.56 26.60 -14.44
C GLN A 519 -10.25 26.87 -13.69
N ASP A 520 -9.65 28.06 -13.80
CA ASP A 520 -8.54 28.43 -12.93
C ASP A 520 -9.00 28.60 -11.48
N ILE A 521 -8.08 28.35 -10.55
CA ILE A 521 -8.29 28.61 -9.14
C ILE A 521 -7.70 29.99 -8.80
N VAL A 522 -8.49 30.82 -8.13
CA VAL A 522 -8.04 32.12 -7.61
C VAL A 522 -7.90 32.03 -6.10
N MET A 523 -6.69 32.25 -5.59
CA MET A 523 -6.35 32.12 -4.18
C MET A 523 -5.91 33.46 -3.59
N ALA A 524 -6.46 33.83 -2.43
CA ALA A 524 -6.04 35.02 -1.70
C ALA A 524 -4.67 34.80 -1.05
N THR A 525 -3.68 35.62 -1.40
CA THR A 525 -2.33 35.52 -0.83
C THR A 525 -2.15 36.33 0.44
N THR A 526 -3.09 37.23 0.73
CA THR A 526 -2.99 38.19 1.84
C THR A 526 -4.33 38.30 2.59
N SER A 527 -4.30 38.35 3.91
CA SER A 527 -5.47 38.61 4.77
C SER A 527 -5.06 39.23 6.12
N GLU A 528 -6.04 39.58 6.96
CA GLU A 528 -5.85 40.07 8.34
C GLU A 528 -5.71 38.92 9.36
N ASN A 529 -6.07 37.69 8.98
CA ASN A 529 -5.98 36.52 9.84
C ASN A 529 -5.48 35.27 9.08
N VAL A 530 -5.06 34.26 9.85
CA VAL A 530 -4.47 33.01 9.33
C VAL A 530 -5.51 32.11 8.67
N GLU A 531 -6.79 32.29 8.99
CA GLU A 531 -7.86 31.43 8.46
C GLU A 531 -8.25 31.83 7.04
N ASP A 532 -8.25 33.13 6.75
CA ASP A 532 -8.67 33.70 5.48
C ASP A 532 -7.54 33.73 4.44
N VAL A 533 -6.27 33.79 4.89
CA VAL A 533 -5.13 33.71 3.97
C VAL A 533 -5.07 32.31 3.35
N GLY A 534 -5.00 32.22 2.02
CA GLY A 534 -5.02 30.96 1.27
C GLY A 534 -6.41 30.40 0.98
N LYS A 535 -7.49 31.12 1.32
CA LYS A 535 -8.82 30.80 0.78
C LYS A 535 -8.80 30.94 -0.74
N ALA A 536 -9.47 29.99 -1.40
CA ALA A 536 -9.46 29.87 -2.84
C ALA A 536 -10.87 29.58 -3.38
N LEU A 537 -11.09 29.97 -4.63
CA LEU A 537 -12.31 29.67 -5.38
C LEU A 537 -11.95 29.20 -6.79
N VAL A 538 -12.81 28.39 -7.38
CA VAL A 538 -12.76 28.05 -8.81
C VAL A 538 -13.53 29.09 -9.62
N TRP A 539 -12.91 29.64 -10.67
CA TRP A 539 -13.61 30.50 -11.60
C TRP A 539 -14.38 29.67 -12.64
N GLU A 540 -15.70 29.61 -12.52
CA GLU A 540 -16.61 28.90 -13.44
C GLU A 540 -17.25 29.84 -14.50
N GLY A 541 -16.82 31.10 -14.55
CA GLY A 541 -17.33 32.06 -15.54
C GLY A 541 -16.98 31.66 -16.97
N LYS A 542 -17.72 32.22 -17.93
CA LYS A 542 -17.51 31.96 -19.37
C LYS A 542 -16.37 32.77 -19.99
N GLU A 543 -15.97 33.85 -19.33
CA GLU A 543 -14.99 34.81 -19.82
C GLU A 543 -13.80 34.87 -18.85
N GLU A 544 -12.66 35.37 -19.32
CA GLU A 544 -11.50 35.62 -18.48
C GLU A 544 -11.76 36.72 -17.44
N VAL A 545 -11.11 36.62 -16.28
CA VAL A 545 -11.33 37.56 -15.16
C VAL A 545 -10.02 38.14 -14.65
N GLY A 546 -9.98 39.46 -14.44
CA GLY A 546 -8.77 40.15 -13.99
C GLY A 546 -8.52 39.96 -12.49
N ILE A 547 -7.28 39.64 -12.10
CA ILE A 547 -6.91 39.29 -10.72
C ILE A 547 -5.91 40.29 -10.12
N GLY A 548 -6.23 40.79 -8.93
CA GLY A 548 -5.40 41.75 -8.19
C GLY A 548 -4.12 41.20 -7.56
N GLY A 549 -3.22 42.09 -7.14
CA GLY A 549 -1.87 41.75 -6.64
C GLY A 549 -1.79 40.98 -5.31
N HIS A 550 -2.88 40.96 -4.55
CA HIS A 550 -3.05 40.22 -3.29
C HIS A 550 -3.73 38.86 -3.51
N SER A 551 -3.69 38.36 -4.74
CA SER A 551 -4.17 37.04 -5.11
C SER A 551 -3.21 36.39 -6.10
N CYS A 552 -3.26 35.08 -6.20
CA CYS A 552 -2.60 34.31 -7.23
C CYS A 552 -3.60 33.44 -7.98
N ILE A 553 -3.27 33.18 -9.23
CA ILE A 553 -3.95 32.28 -10.15
C ILE A 553 -3.19 30.97 -10.12
N LEU A 554 -3.90 29.87 -9.95
CA LEU A 554 -3.37 28.51 -10.06
C LEU A 554 -4.07 27.89 -11.27
N HIS A 555 -3.29 27.64 -12.31
CA HIS A 555 -3.74 26.90 -13.48
C HIS A 555 -3.38 25.41 -13.31
N THR A 556 -4.29 24.50 -13.63
CA THR A 556 -4.10 23.05 -13.42
C THR A 556 -4.95 22.23 -14.38
N GLU A 557 -4.44 21.08 -14.83
CA GLU A 557 -5.22 20.07 -15.57
C GLU A 557 -5.91 19.05 -14.62
N GLN A 558 -5.75 19.21 -13.30
CA GLN A 558 -6.48 18.44 -12.30
C GLN A 558 -7.88 19.02 -12.08
N ASN A 559 -8.73 18.31 -11.32
CA ASN A 559 -10.04 18.85 -10.98
C ASN A 559 -9.89 20.05 -10.02
N ALA A 560 -10.15 21.25 -10.52
CA ALA A 560 -9.95 22.50 -9.78
C ALA A 560 -10.75 22.56 -8.46
N LYS A 561 -11.99 22.06 -8.48
CA LYS A 561 -12.85 22.01 -7.29
C LYS A 561 -12.31 21.05 -6.24
N TYR A 562 -11.76 19.92 -6.67
CA TYR A 562 -11.12 18.97 -5.76
C TYR A 562 -9.99 19.65 -4.96
N LEU A 563 -9.14 20.42 -5.65
CA LEU A 563 -8.06 21.16 -4.99
C LEU A 563 -8.59 22.23 -4.03
N VAL A 564 -9.62 22.99 -4.41
CA VAL A 564 -10.26 23.96 -3.51
C VAL A 564 -10.84 23.28 -2.26
N TYR A 565 -11.49 22.12 -2.40
CA TYR A 565 -11.91 21.31 -1.25
C TYR A 565 -10.72 20.82 -0.40
N TYR A 566 -9.64 20.39 -1.05
CA TYR A 566 -8.44 19.92 -0.35
C TYR A 566 -7.79 21.04 0.47
N PHE A 567 -7.78 22.28 -0.03
CA PHE A 567 -7.22 23.44 0.67
C PHE A 567 -7.95 23.78 1.97
N MET A 568 -9.15 23.23 2.19
CA MET A 568 -9.90 23.40 3.44
C MET A 568 -9.62 22.33 4.48
N THR A 569 -8.89 21.27 4.11
CA THR A 569 -8.59 20.19 5.04
C THR A 569 -7.63 20.66 6.14
N ASN A 570 -7.75 20.09 7.34
CA ASN A 570 -6.80 20.35 8.43
C ASN A 570 -5.36 20.03 8.02
N GLN A 571 -5.16 19.01 7.18
CA GLN A 571 -3.83 18.63 6.68
C GLN A 571 -3.19 19.76 5.86
N PHE A 572 -3.95 20.42 4.99
CA PHE A 572 -3.44 21.57 4.25
C PHE A 572 -3.27 22.80 5.15
N LYS A 573 -4.23 23.04 6.08
CA LYS A 573 -4.15 24.15 7.04
C LYS A 573 -2.85 24.12 7.85
N ILE A 574 -2.46 22.97 8.39
CA ILE A 574 -1.22 22.77 9.15
C ILE A 574 0.03 23.10 8.31
N GLN A 575 0.04 22.73 7.03
CA GLN A 575 1.16 23.05 6.14
C GLN A 575 1.21 24.54 5.82
N LYS A 576 0.06 25.14 5.49
CA LYS A 576 -0.08 26.56 5.19
C LYS A 576 0.33 27.45 6.36
N GLU A 577 -0.03 27.10 7.59
CA GLU A 577 0.33 27.84 8.82
C GLU A 577 1.84 27.96 9.01
N LYS A 578 2.63 27.01 8.51
CA LYS A 578 4.10 27.06 8.55
C LYS A 578 4.71 27.95 7.46
N LEU A 579 3.93 28.33 6.45
CA LEU A 579 4.39 29.03 5.25
C LEU A 579 3.95 30.50 5.19
N VAL A 580 3.05 30.91 6.09
CA VAL A 580 2.58 32.30 6.21
C VAL A 580 3.56 33.16 7.01
N VAL A 581 3.59 34.44 6.70
CA VAL A 581 4.43 35.46 7.35
C VAL A 581 3.61 36.71 7.69
N GLY A 582 4.06 37.49 8.67
CA GLY A 582 3.44 38.76 9.08
C GLY A 582 2.56 38.67 10.34
N THR A 583 2.40 39.79 11.05
CA THR A 583 1.75 39.86 12.37
C THR A 583 0.43 40.63 12.40
N LYS A 584 0.26 41.64 11.52
CA LYS A 584 -0.99 42.41 11.37
C LYS A 584 -1.66 42.18 10.02
N VAL A 585 -0.85 41.95 9.00
CA VAL A 585 -1.26 41.50 7.68
C VAL A 585 -0.50 40.22 7.45
N ILE A 586 -1.23 39.14 7.21
CA ILE A 586 -0.70 37.79 7.05
C ILE A 586 -0.70 37.48 5.57
N GLU A 587 0.45 37.05 5.06
CA GLU A 587 0.62 36.72 3.65
C GLU A 587 1.44 35.44 3.46
N PHE A 588 1.33 34.81 2.29
CA PHE A 588 2.29 33.80 1.85
C PHE A 588 2.80 34.14 0.45
N TYR A 589 4.02 33.67 0.16
CA TYR A 589 4.60 33.75 -1.17
C TYR A 589 4.20 32.53 -2.00
N PRO A 590 3.70 32.68 -3.24
CA PRO A 590 3.32 31.54 -4.09
C PRO A 590 4.43 30.47 -4.22
N LYS A 591 5.69 30.90 -4.35
CA LYS A 591 6.85 29.98 -4.39
C LYS A 591 7.02 29.09 -3.16
N ASN A 592 6.47 29.50 -2.01
CA ASN A 592 6.52 28.70 -0.79
C ASN A 592 5.33 27.72 -0.75
N ILE A 593 4.15 28.12 -1.23
CA ILE A 593 2.97 27.25 -1.24
C ILE A 593 3.06 26.16 -2.31
N GLU A 594 3.82 26.39 -3.39
CA GLU A 594 4.18 25.38 -4.39
C GLU A 594 4.80 24.10 -3.76
N LYS A 595 5.44 24.24 -2.59
CA LYS A 595 6.08 23.11 -1.88
C LYS A 595 5.12 22.31 -1.00
N ALA A 596 3.88 22.78 -0.80
CA ALA A 596 2.90 22.06 0.01
C ALA A 596 2.55 20.72 -0.65
N ILE A 597 2.51 19.66 0.15
CA ILE A 597 2.24 18.30 -0.30
C ILE A 597 0.75 18.03 -0.19
N ILE A 598 0.16 17.54 -1.28
CA ILE A 598 -1.23 17.12 -1.33
C ILE A 598 -1.34 15.64 -1.67
N ILE A 599 -2.44 15.02 -1.24
CA ILE A 599 -2.84 13.69 -1.72
C ILE A 599 -3.66 13.93 -2.99
N LEU A 600 -3.27 13.34 -4.11
CA LEU A 600 -3.92 13.49 -5.39
C LEU A 600 -4.42 12.11 -5.88
N PRO A 601 -5.74 11.85 -5.86
CA PRO A 601 -6.35 10.66 -6.44
C PRO A 601 -6.52 10.76 -7.97
N PRO A 602 -6.90 9.67 -8.67
CA PRO A 602 -7.16 9.72 -10.10
C PRO A 602 -8.27 10.72 -10.44
N ILE A 603 -8.22 11.34 -11.62
CA ILE A 603 -9.19 12.38 -12.08
C ILE A 603 -10.66 11.95 -11.90
N ASP A 604 -11.01 10.71 -12.24
CA ASP A 604 -12.39 10.21 -12.08
C ASP A 604 -12.81 10.13 -10.60
N THR A 605 -11.85 9.81 -9.73
CA THR A 605 -12.06 9.77 -8.27
C THR A 605 -12.14 11.19 -7.71
N GLN A 606 -11.33 12.13 -8.19
CA GLN A 606 -11.47 13.55 -7.85
C GLN A 606 -12.87 14.05 -8.19
N ALA A 607 -13.35 13.77 -9.41
CA ALA A 607 -14.69 14.15 -9.86
C ALA A 607 -15.80 13.54 -8.99
N ARG A 608 -15.65 12.25 -8.59
CA ARG A 608 -16.59 11.59 -7.68
C ARG A 608 -16.61 12.24 -6.29
N ILE A 609 -15.44 12.57 -5.73
CA ILE A 609 -15.32 13.27 -4.45
C ILE A 609 -16.01 14.63 -4.53
N VAL A 610 -15.72 15.41 -5.58
CA VAL A 610 -16.34 16.72 -5.82
C VAL A 610 -17.86 16.60 -5.92
N SER A 611 -18.39 15.62 -6.66
CA SER A 611 -19.84 15.42 -6.76
C SER A 611 -20.51 15.20 -5.40
N ILE A 612 -19.85 14.47 -4.49
CA ILE A 612 -20.35 14.23 -3.14
C ILE A 612 -20.27 15.51 -2.30
N LEU A 613 -19.14 16.22 -2.35
CA LEU A 613 -18.90 17.43 -1.56
C LEU A 613 -19.78 18.61 -2.04
N ASP A 614 -19.95 18.80 -3.35
CA ASP A 614 -20.89 19.79 -3.92
C ASP A 614 -22.32 19.50 -3.44
N LYS A 615 -22.72 18.23 -3.37
CA LYS A 615 -24.03 17.83 -2.85
C LYS A 615 -24.18 18.18 -1.36
N PHE A 616 -23.17 17.93 -0.54
CA PHE A 616 -23.19 18.33 0.87
C PHE A 616 -23.19 19.85 1.03
N ASP A 617 -22.36 20.57 0.29
CA ASP A 617 -22.31 22.03 0.31
C ASP A 617 -23.67 22.64 -0.05
N THR A 618 -24.30 22.15 -1.13
CA THR A 618 -25.65 22.57 -1.55
C THR A 618 -26.69 22.30 -0.45
N LEU A 619 -26.65 21.12 0.20
CA LEU A 619 -27.55 20.78 1.31
C LEU A 619 -27.32 21.65 2.56
N THR A 620 -26.11 22.18 2.76
CA THR A 620 -25.78 23.04 3.90
C THR A 620 -25.95 24.54 3.63
N SER A 621 -25.95 24.97 2.37
CA SER A 621 -25.98 26.39 1.97
C SER A 621 -27.31 26.84 1.36
N ASP A 622 -28.14 25.93 0.84
CA ASP A 622 -29.42 26.25 0.21
C ASP A 622 -30.59 26.24 1.21
N LEU A 623 -31.15 27.41 1.52
CA LEU A 623 -32.34 27.58 2.36
C LEU A 623 -33.59 26.87 1.82
N SER A 624 -33.62 26.50 0.53
CA SER A 624 -34.75 25.77 -0.08
C SER A 624 -34.67 24.25 0.11
N GLN A 625 -33.50 23.70 0.44
CA GLN A 625 -33.23 22.25 0.62
C GLN A 625 -32.50 21.88 1.94
N GLY A 626 -32.08 22.83 2.77
CA GLY A 626 -31.25 22.56 3.94
C GLY A 626 -31.96 22.14 5.24
N LEU A 627 -31.14 21.87 6.26
CA LEU A 627 -31.48 21.51 7.65
C LEU A 627 -32.71 22.23 8.26
N PRO A 628 -32.91 23.55 8.06
CA PRO A 628 -34.09 24.24 8.61
C PRO A 628 -35.42 23.72 8.07
N LYS A 629 -35.47 23.30 6.80
CA LYS A 629 -36.68 22.80 6.15
C LYS A 629 -36.94 21.32 6.45
N GLU A 630 -35.87 20.55 6.67
CA GLU A 630 -35.97 19.19 7.20
C GLU A 630 -36.46 19.21 8.66
N ILE A 631 -35.99 20.17 9.48
CA ILE A 631 -36.50 20.42 10.84
C ILE A 631 -37.97 20.89 10.78
N GLU A 632 -38.33 21.79 9.88
CA GLU A 632 -39.71 22.26 9.71
C GLU A 632 -40.65 21.14 9.22
N GLN A 633 -40.19 20.28 8.30
CA GLN A 633 -40.95 19.10 7.87
C GLN A 633 -41.08 18.07 8.98
N ARG A 634 -40.01 17.81 9.76
CA ARG A 634 -40.05 16.93 10.93
C ARG A 634 -40.92 17.51 12.05
N GLN A 635 -40.94 18.83 12.24
CA GLN A 635 -41.86 19.54 13.14
C GLN A 635 -43.29 19.43 12.66
N LYS A 636 -43.60 19.66 11.38
CA LYS A 636 -44.93 19.47 10.80
C LYS A 636 -45.40 18.02 10.88
N GLN A 637 -44.50 17.05 10.69
CA GLN A 637 -44.79 15.62 10.85
C GLN A 637 -45.04 15.27 12.32
N TYR A 638 -44.23 15.81 13.23
CA TYR A 638 -44.41 15.66 14.67
C TYR A 638 -45.72 16.30 15.15
N GLU A 639 -46.06 17.50 14.67
CA GLU A 639 -47.32 18.20 14.96
C GLU A 639 -48.52 17.44 14.39
N TYR A 640 -48.42 16.93 13.17
CA TYR A 640 -49.44 16.05 12.58
C TYR A 640 -49.66 14.78 13.41
N PHE A 641 -48.59 14.07 13.80
CA PHE A 641 -48.71 12.88 14.64
C PHE A 641 -49.17 13.20 16.07
N ARG A 642 -48.72 14.31 16.65
CA ARG A 642 -49.16 14.83 17.96
C ARG A 642 -50.66 15.13 17.94
N ASP A 643 -51.14 15.85 16.94
CA ASP A 643 -52.54 16.26 16.83
C ASP A 643 -53.44 15.07 16.44
N SER A 644 -52.94 14.09 15.67
CA SER A 644 -53.64 12.82 15.42
C SER A 644 -53.71 11.91 16.65
N LEU A 645 -52.70 11.93 17.53
CA LEU A 645 -52.66 11.14 18.77
C LEU A 645 -53.44 11.79 19.92
N LEU A 646 -53.66 13.11 19.87
CA LEU A 646 -54.38 13.87 20.90
C LEU A 646 -55.82 14.24 20.52
N ASN A 647 -56.25 14.06 19.26
CA ASN A 647 -57.66 14.11 18.88
C ASN A 647 -58.35 12.76 19.14
N PHE A 648 -58.79 12.55 20.37
CA PHE A 648 -59.84 11.58 20.63
C PHE A 648 -61.17 12.22 20.20
N LYS A 649 -61.68 11.83 19.02
CA LYS A 649 -63.09 12.12 18.72
C LYS A 649 -63.95 11.44 19.78
N SER A 650 -64.70 12.26 20.51
CA SER A 650 -65.80 11.87 21.40
C SER A 650 -66.83 11.01 20.70
#